data_AF-A0AAD5YN13-F1
#
_entry.id   AF-A0AAD5YN13-F1
#
_cell.length_a   1.000
_cell.length_b   1.000
_cell.length_c   1.000
_cell.angle_alpha   90.00
_cell.angle_beta   90.00
_cell.angle_gamma   90.00
#
_symmetry.space_group_name_H-M   'P 1'
#
loop_
_entity.id
_entity.type
_entity.pdbx_description
1 polymer ?
#
loop_
_entity_poly.entity_id
_entity_poly.type
_entity_poly.pdbx_seq_one_letter_code
_entity_poly.pdbx_strand_id
1 'polypeptide(L)'
;MGSQGSQSHNHEEEQKAPLHFSLENILSGDAENSEFAIPKEKAEQGWDEEGRDHEAAVGYCIECEDQPAQLRCETCEDDFCEVCFASQHRKGSRKRHATRPLTPHRSKRAKVVDGAAKTNGNGTHVNGDAMDTDDQSAQDSDDEVENNGAVPGPAPGPIPLGSQPAVGSSVGEWFVERSKFIPMRLTLPERKFLRLLEAALSVSEYTDKIDTIGFGLTKAKRIVHQIRELCAILSGLVLSADYKQGQELFSDKDFQANEEFYQQIFELGRRHKIMNPDKMRSTYGKLIYLLQDSQSPQVKDLLNFTCVQPIKTVHVILEECEALDLLREDLIAVATKEIYSEGRSRREIQKDIKSKERAIETLSSKYQRKGLSQETVRQCLYSIGDNHAFLRVNRDPCDRMIQYLKTYFQPTEAKNSKDSLAIRSGRNGARLSHDHSKQYAYVLQSLTLWREILHGGCFVHPEIAVHEIKKSGLLDMFHLWSLAEQDLLSENVPYRLRDTGQGLNRVQAAPKTSRMMHAILNRAQRSVGSWVGSSVIHMGDHNVPNALMFIDKYSQIYRILLPICTTISQIPTLVSQNAAIRTFIENEYGSTDGLIKEILGDFFRHGFDGSGADNFFDAGSCIDGRLTSAWNWCSTLEKKRFFHVFLLTGFVGFDGQW
;
A
#
# COMPACT_ATOMS: atom_id res chain seq x y z
N MET A 1 47.80 -87.92 1.06
CA MET A 1 46.43 -87.71 0.57
C MET A 1 45.72 -86.81 1.56
N GLY A 2 45.10 -85.76 1.03
CA GLY A 2 44.97 -84.47 1.70
C GLY A 2 44.03 -84.42 2.90
N SER A 3 44.28 -83.42 3.75
CA SER A 3 43.29 -82.83 4.65
C SER A 3 43.92 -81.69 5.46
N GLN A 4 43.37 -80.49 5.24
CA GLN A 4 43.06 -79.43 6.21
C GLN A 4 44.16 -78.53 6.82
N GLY A 5 43.80 -77.24 6.89
CA GLY A 5 44.51 -76.14 7.55
C GLY A 5 44.17 -74.80 6.88
N SER A 6 42.94 -74.29 7.03
CA SER A 6 42.61 -73.13 7.88
C SER A 6 43.43 -71.86 7.57
N GLN A 7 42.82 -70.89 6.88
CA GLN A 7 43.30 -69.51 6.83
C GLN A 7 42.20 -68.55 7.31
N SER A 8 42.53 -67.85 8.37
CA SER A 8 41.87 -66.66 8.89
C SER A 8 42.21 -65.43 8.04
N HIS A 9 41.22 -64.63 7.66
CA HIS A 9 41.44 -63.24 7.24
C HIS A 9 40.40 -62.33 7.90
N ASN A 10 40.93 -61.39 8.71
CA ASN A 10 40.24 -60.21 9.21
C ASN A 10 39.92 -59.28 8.02
N HIS A 11 38.69 -58.77 7.97
CA HIS A 11 38.30 -57.62 7.16
C HIS A 11 38.32 -56.37 8.04
N GLU A 12 39.15 -55.39 7.67
CA GLU A 12 39.03 -53.99 8.14
C GLU A 12 37.98 -53.27 7.27
N GLU A 13 37.05 -52.59 7.92
CA GLU A 13 36.01 -51.74 7.31
C GLU A 13 36.59 -50.36 6.96
N GLU A 14 36.52 -49.97 5.69
CA GLU A 14 36.84 -48.62 5.20
C GLU A 14 35.56 -47.77 5.14
N GLN A 15 35.48 -46.72 5.97
CA GLN A 15 34.35 -45.78 6.01
C GLN A 15 34.35 -44.85 4.79
N LYS A 16 33.28 -44.89 3.96
CA LYS A 16 33.05 -43.92 2.87
C LYS A 16 32.38 -42.64 3.38
N ALA A 17 32.99 -41.49 3.05
CA ALA A 17 32.45 -40.14 3.29
C ALA A 17 31.23 -39.82 2.40
N PRO A 18 30.33 -38.88 2.80
CA PRO A 18 29.13 -38.56 2.05
C PRO A 18 29.44 -37.79 0.76
N LEU A 19 28.87 -38.23 -0.37
CA LEU A 19 29.07 -37.65 -1.70
C LEU A 19 28.43 -36.25 -1.80
N HIS A 20 29.24 -35.27 -2.19
CA HIS A 20 28.85 -33.89 -2.43
C HIS A 20 28.21 -33.76 -3.83
N PHE A 21 27.10 -33.01 -3.94
CA PHE A 21 26.41 -32.74 -5.20
C PHE A 21 27.28 -31.84 -6.10
N SER A 22 27.91 -32.42 -7.14
CA SER A 22 28.61 -31.70 -8.21
C SER A 22 27.91 -31.91 -9.56
N LEU A 23 28.08 -30.93 -10.45
CA LEU A 23 27.49 -30.90 -11.79
C LEU A 23 28.04 -32.01 -12.71
N GLU A 24 29.24 -32.53 -12.42
CA GLU A 24 29.80 -33.68 -13.12
C GLU A 24 28.99 -34.95 -12.88
N ASN A 25 28.47 -35.14 -11.66
CA ASN A 25 27.67 -36.33 -11.31
C ASN A 25 26.25 -36.32 -11.91
N ILE A 26 25.77 -35.16 -12.34
CA ILE A 26 24.46 -35.00 -12.99
C ILE A 26 24.58 -35.24 -14.50
N LEU A 27 25.73 -34.92 -15.08
CA LEU A 27 25.96 -35.01 -16.54
C LEU A 27 26.57 -36.34 -16.97
N SER A 28 27.10 -37.15 -16.04
CA SER A 28 27.78 -38.41 -16.34
C SER A 28 26.87 -39.62 -16.59
N GLY A 29 25.53 -39.47 -16.52
CA GLY A 29 24.59 -40.50 -16.97
C GLY A 29 24.50 -41.78 -16.11
N ASP A 30 25.23 -41.87 -14.99
CA ASP A 30 25.23 -43.05 -14.11
C ASP A 30 24.09 -43.06 -13.06
N ALA A 31 23.04 -42.25 -13.24
CA ALA A 31 21.90 -42.16 -12.34
C ALA A 31 20.78 -43.20 -12.62
N GLU A 32 21.06 -44.27 -13.37
CA GLU A 32 20.05 -45.29 -13.68
C GLU A 32 19.96 -46.43 -12.65
N ASN A 33 20.79 -46.46 -11.59
CA ASN A 33 20.71 -47.49 -10.54
C ASN A 33 20.99 -46.96 -9.12
N SER A 34 20.14 -46.06 -8.61
CA SER A 34 20.09 -45.79 -7.16
C SER A 34 18.64 -45.65 -6.70
N GLU A 35 18.17 -46.70 -6.02
CA GLU A 35 16.86 -46.81 -5.40
C GLU A 35 16.69 -45.75 -4.30
N PHE A 36 15.72 -44.85 -4.47
CA PHE A 36 15.08 -44.18 -3.34
C PHE A 36 13.73 -44.85 -3.07
N ALA A 37 13.57 -45.36 -1.86
CA ALA A 37 12.34 -45.97 -1.38
C ALA A 37 11.18 -44.97 -1.40
N ILE A 38 10.27 -45.15 -2.34
CA ILE A 38 8.96 -44.50 -2.38
C ILE A 38 8.07 -45.20 -1.35
N PRO A 39 7.54 -44.51 -0.31
CA PRO A 39 6.45 -45.08 0.47
C PRO A 39 5.24 -45.27 -0.45
N LYS A 40 4.84 -46.53 -0.65
CA LYS A 40 3.72 -46.93 -1.50
C LYS A 40 2.46 -46.14 -1.16
N GLU A 41 1.95 -45.40 -2.15
CA GLU A 41 0.55 -45.00 -2.23
C GLU A 41 -0.36 -46.23 -2.18
N LYS A 42 -1.36 -46.20 -1.31
CA LYS A 42 -2.54 -47.07 -1.43
C LYS A 42 -3.63 -46.26 -2.11
N ALA A 43 -4.06 -46.75 -3.26
CA ALA A 43 -5.18 -46.22 -4.01
C ALA A 43 -6.53 -46.66 -3.40
N GLU A 44 -7.44 -45.68 -3.41
CA GLU A 44 -8.91 -45.75 -3.50
C GLU A 44 -9.74 -46.29 -2.32
N GLN A 45 -10.64 -45.41 -1.81
CA GLN A 45 -12.09 -45.64 -1.77
C GLN A 45 -12.84 -44.33 -1.46
N GLY A 46 -13.98 -44.14 -2.11
CA GLY A 46 -14.82 -42.94 -1.99
C GLY A 46 -15.94 -43.05 -0.94
N TRP A 47 -16.48 -41.86 -0.66
CA TRP A 47 -17.80 -41.50 -0.11
C TRP A 47 -18.09 -41.90 1.34
N ASP A 48 -18.40 -40.87 2.14
CA ASP A 48 -19.18 -40.87 3.38
C ASP A 48 -18.83 -41.91 4.45
N GLU A 49 -18.11 -41.48 5.50
CA GLU A 49 -18.29 -42.08 6.83
C GLU A 49 -17.86 -41.12 7.95
N GLU A 50 -18.74 -41.03 8.94
CA GLU A 50 -18.70 -40.19 10.13
C GLU A 50 -17.60 -40.60 11.13
N GLY A 51 -17.15 -39.62 11.94
CA GLY A 51 -16.72 -39.80 13.33
C GLY A 51 -15.54 -40.74 13.63
N ARG A 52 -14.36 -40.17 13.89
CA ARG A 52 -13.41 -40.75 14.86
C ARG A 52 -12.90 -39.66 15.79
N ASP A 53 -13.36 -39.75 17.04
CA ASP A 53 -12.97 -38.90 18.17
C ASP A 53 -11.46 -38.98 18.41
N HIS A 54 -10.80 -37.83 18.40
CA HIS A 54 -9.43 -37.67 18.85
C HIS A 54 -9.50 -37.06 20.25
N GLU A 55 -9.14 -37.82 21.29
CA GLU A 55 -9.17 -37.34 22.68
C GLU A 55 -8.09 -36.29 22.91
N ALA A 56 -8.50 -35.05 23.19
CA ALA A 56 -7.60 -33.94 23.52
C ALA A 56 -6.84 -34.20 24.83
N ALA A 57 -5.62 -33.65 24.95
CA ALA A 57 -4.79 -33.77 26.14
C ALA A 57 -5.51 -33.24 27.40
N VAL A 58 -5.50 -34.03 28.48
CA VAL A 58 -6.22 -33.76 29.74
C VAL A 58 -5.94 -32.34 30.26
N GLY A 59 -6.98 -31.50 30.33
CA GLY A 59 -6.92 -30.12 30.84
C GLY A 59 -6.87 -29.01 29.77
N TYR A 60 -6.84 -29.35 28.48
CA TYR A 60 -6.87 -28.40 27.36
C TYR A 60 -8.21 -28.44 26.61
N CYS A 61 -8.52 -27.34 25.93
CA CYS A 61 -9.74 -27.20 25.13
C CYS A 61 -9.77 -28.21 23.98
N ILE A 62 -10.85 -28.99 23.87
CA ILE A 62 -10.99 -30.07 22.87
C ILE A 62 -10.91 -29.59 21.41
N GLU A 63 -11.29 -28.33 21.16
CA GLU A 63 -11.31 -27.76 19.81
C GLU A 63 -9.99 -27.16 19.32
N CYS A 64 -9.20 -26.57 20.23
CA CYS A 64 -7.98 -25.86 19.83
C CYS A 64 -6.71 -26.52 20.33
N GLU A 65 -6.81 -27.43 21.30
CA GLU A 65 -5.70 -28.16 21.97
C GLU A 65 -4.59 -27.26 22.57
N ASP A 66 -4.69 -25.94 22.46
CA ASP A 66 -3.63 -24.96 22.74
C ASP A 66 -3.91 -24.12 24.00
N GLN A 67 -5.19 -23.93 24.35
CA GLN A 67 -5.60 -23.16 25.53
C GLN A 67 -6.17 -24.07 26.62
N PRO A 68 -5.92 -23.79 27.92
CA PRO A 68 -6.49 -24.57 29.00
C PRO A 68 -8.01 -24.51 28.99
N ALA A 69 -8.66 -25.65 29.27
CA ALA A 69 -10.11 -25.72 29.33
C ALA A 69 -10.65 -24.94 30.55
N GLN A 70 -11.56 -24.01 30.29
CA GLN A 70 -12.13 -23.10 31.30
C GLN A 70 -13.61 -23.39 31.54
N LEU A 71 -14.31 -23.95 30.54
CA LEU A 71 -15.75 -24.19 30.54
C LEU A 71 -16.03 -25.61 30.06
N ARG A 72 -16.84 -26.37 30.78
CA ARG A 72 -17.43 -27.63 30.31
C ARG A 72 -18.84 -27.37 29.81
N CYS A 73 -19.16 -27.83 28.61
CA CYS A 73 -20.53 -27.82 28.11
C CYS A 73 -21.29 -29.04 28.66
N GLU A 74 -22.39 -28.82 29.38
CA GLU A 74 -23.14 -29.92 30.00
C GLU A 74 -23.95 -30.74 28.99
N THR A 75 -24.21 -30.17 27.80
CA THR A 75 -24.98 -30.82 26.74
C THR A 75 -24.09 -31.51 25.70
N CYS A 76 -22.87 -31.02 25.48
CA CYS A 76 -21.86 -31.67 24.64
C CYS A 76 -20.93 -32.60 25.44
N GLU A 77 -20.93 -32.48 26.77
CA GLU A 77 -20.00 -33.16 27.69
C GLU A 77 -18.51 -32.85 27.49
N ASP A 78 -18.20 -31.89 26.62
CA ASP A 78 -16.85 -31.49 26.23
C ASP A 78 -16.32 -30.26 26.98
N ASP A 79 -14.99 -30.20 27.10
CA ASP A 79 -14.24 -29.14 27.79
C ASP A 79 -13.64 -28.13 26.78
N PHE A 80 -14.01 -26.84 26.88
CA PHE A 80 -13.63 -25.75 25.96
C PHE A 80 -12.92 -24.58 26.66
N CYS A 81 -12.17 -23.78 25.89
CA CYS A 81 -11.77 -22.43 26.29
C CYS A 81 -12.91 -21.42 26.00
N GLU A 82 -12.90 -20.25 26.66
CA GLU A 82 -13.93 -19.21 26.48
C GLU A 82 -14.17 -18.82 25.02
N VAL A 83 -13.10 -18.72 24.23
CA VAL A 83 -13.16 -18.29 22.82
C VAL A 83 -13.78 -19.37 21.93
N CYS A 84 -13.35 -20.63 22.09
CA CYS A 84 -13.89 -21.74 21.32
C CYS A 84 -15.35 -22.04 21.70
N PHE A 85 -15.70 -21.93 22.99
CA PHE A 85 -17.09 -22.05 23.43
C PHE A 85 -17.97 -20.98 22.78
N ALA A 86 -17.56 -19.71 22.86
CA ALA A 86 -18.30 -18.59 22.27
C ALA A 86 -18.42 -18.68 20.75
N SER A 87 -17.46 -19.31 20.07
CA SER A 87 -17.49 -19.54 18.62
C SER A 87 -18.45 -20.68 18.23
N GLN A 88 -18.29 -21.86 18.84
CA GLN A 88 -19.07 -23.08 18.55
C GLN A 88 -20.54 -22.97 19.01
N HIS A 89 -20.81 -22.21 20.08
CA HIS A 89 -22.14 -22.08 20.67
C HIS A 89 -22.85 -20.76 20.27
N ARG A 90 -22.36 -20.04 19.26
CA ARG A 90 -22.93 -18.77 18.79
C ARG A 90 -24.21 -18.93 17.95
N LYS A 91 -24.38 -20.06 17.25
CA LYS A 91 -25.42 -20.26 16.22
C LYS A 91 -26.11 -21.62 16.35
N GLY A 92 -27.38 -21.71 15.93
CA GLY A 92 -28.14 -22.95 15.88
C GLY A 92 -28.69 -23.44 17.24
N SER A 93 -29.03 -24.73 17.32
CA SER A 93 -29.57 -25.38 18.53
C SER A 93 -28.61 -25.36 19.73
N ARG A 94 -27.31 -25.24 19.46
CA ARG A 94 -26.22 -25.24 20.46
C ARG A 94 -26.14 -23.96 21.32
N LYS A 95 -26.82 -22.87 20.92
CA LYS A 95 -26.86 -21.62 21.71
C LYS A 95 -27.51 -21.79 23.10
N ARG A 96 -28.31 -22.84 23.29
CA ARG A 96 -29.02 -23.14 24.54
C ARG A 96 -28.28 -24.10 25.47
N HIS A 97 -27.09 -24.56 25.09
CA HIS A 97 -26.33 -25.48 25.94
C HIS A 97 -25.84 -24.76 27.20
N ALA A 98 -26.02 -25.40 28.36
CA ALA A 98 -25.56 -24.88 29.65
C ALA A 98 -24.08 -25.19 29.85
N THR A 99 -23.37 -24.32 30.57
CA THR A 99 -21.93 -24.48 30.84
C THR A 99 -21.61 -24.47 32.32
N ARG A 100 -20.64 -25.29 32.71
CA ARG A 100 -20.05 -25.32 34.04
C ARG A 100 -18.57 -24.89 33.99
N PRO A 101 -18.14 -23.88 34.75
CA PRO A 101 -16.73 -23.47 34.80
C PRO A 101 -15.86 -24.53 35.49
N LEU A 102 -14.65 -24.79 34.96
CA LEU A 102 -13.74 -25.86 35.39
C LEU A 102 -12.63 -25.39 36.35
N THR A 103 -12.41 -24.08 36.54
CA THR A 103 -11.41 -23.55 37.50
C THR A 103 -11.91 -22.32 38.27
N PRO A 104 -11.63 -22.20 39.59
CA PRO A 104 -11.89 -20.98 40.36
C PRO A 104 -10.60 -20.21 40.63
N HIS A 105 -10.43 -18.99 40.08
CA HIS A 105 -9.44 -18.06 40.63
C HIS A 105 -9.86 -16.58 40.62
N ARG A 106 -10.32 -16.17 41.81
CA ARG A 106 -10.13 -14.90 42.54
C ARG A 106 -10.31 -13.57 41.81
N SER A 107 -11.51 -13.03 41.95
CA SER A 107 -11.76 -11.59 42.02
C SER A 107 -11.20 -11.00 43.32
N LYS A 108 -10.26 -10.04 43.23
CA LYS A 108 -9.96 -9.11 44.33
C LYS A 108 -10.79 -7.83 44.15
N ARG A 109 -11.94 -7.77 44.80
CA ARG A 109 -12.54 -6.51 45.30
C ARG A 109 -12.98 -6.76 46.74
N ALA A 110 -12.14 -6.36 47.69
CA ALA A 110 -12.47 -6.38 49.10
C ALA A 110 -13.51 -5.29 49.38
N LYS A 111 -14.72 -5.72 49.77
CA LYS A 111 -15.67 -4.91 50.54
C LYS A 111 -15.23 -4.94 51.99
N VAL A 112 -15.02 -3.76 52.58
CA VAL A 112 -15.06 -3.57 54.03
C VAL A 112 -16.41 -2.93 54.34
N VAL A 113 -17.17 -3.57 55.23
CA VAL A 113 -18.36 -3.04 55.89
C VAL A 113 -18.05 -3.11 57.37
N ASP A 114 -18.13 -2.00 58.12
CA ASP A 114 -19.22 -1.79 59.09
C ASP A 114 -19.06 -0.45 59.85
N GLY A 115 -20.18 0.07 60.37
CA GLY A 115 -20.15 0.90 61.59
C GLY A 115 -20.82 2.28 61.58
N ALA A 116 -22.16 2.29 61.62
CA ALA A 116 -23.05 3.14 62.45
C ALA A 116 -22.76 4.64 62.73
N ALA A 117 -23.74 5.52 62.41
CA ALA A 117 -24.61 6.22 63.39
C ALA A 117 -25.40 7.40 62.77
N LYS A 118 -26.72 7.43 63.06
CA LYS A 118 -27.61 8.57 63.43
C LYS A 118 -27.46 9.90 62.65
N THR A 119 -28.48 10.58 62.11
CA THR A 119 -29.83 10.91 62.63
C THR A 119 -30.58 11.81 61.61
N ASN A 120 -31.92 11.72 61.59
CA ASN A 120 -32.96 12.72 61.22
C ASN A 120 -32.88 13.42 59.84
N GLY A 121 -33.94 13.60 59.06
CA GLY A 121 -35.39 13.49 59.26
C GLY A 121 -36.10 14.59 58.44
N ASN A 122 -37.34 14.31 58.00
CA ASN A 122 -38.31 15.08 57.16
C ASN A 122 -38.12 15.01 55.63
N GLY A 123 -39.08 14.55 54.80
CA GLY A 123 -40.47 14.11 55.02
C GLY A 123 -41.51 15.07 54.43
N THR A 124 -42.15 14.70 53.32
CA THR A 124 -43.56 14.93 52.84
C THR A 124 -43.61 14.76 51.29
N HIS A 125 -44.22 13.71 50.69
CA HIS A 125 -45.66 13.46 50.35
C HIS A 125 -46.33 14.65 49.60
N VAL A 126 -46.94 14.55 48.39
CA VAL A 126 -48.05 13.70 47.93
C VAL A 126 -48.19 13.69 46.37
N ASN A 127 -48.56 12.51 45.82
CA ASN A 127 -49.30 12.09 44.59
C ASN A 127 -49.47 12.94 43.32
N GLY A 128 -49.42 12.24 42.17
CA GLY A 128 -50.53 12.27 41.18
C GLY A 128 -50.13 12.18 39.71
N ASP A 129 -50.14 10.96 39.15
CA ASP A 129 -50.38 10.53 37.77
C ASP A 129 -50.30 11.53 36.59
N ALA A 130 -49.44 11.22 35.61
CA ALA A 130 -49.82 11.11 34.19
C ALA A 130 -48.63 10.63 33.34
N MET A 131 -48.88 9.63 32.49
CA MET A 131 -48.01 9.16 31.43
C MET A 131 -47.79 10.25 30.38
N ASP A 132 -46.55 10.44 29.91
CA ASP A 132 -46.28 10.54 28.47
C ASP A 132 -44.82 10.19 28.16
N THR A 133 -44.65 9.49 27.05
CA THR A 133 -43.39 8.99 26.49
C THR A 133 -42.63 10.12 25.77
N ASP A 134 -41.34 10.29 26.02
CA ASP A 134 -40.33 10.23 24.94
C ASP A 134 -38.88 10.39 25.41
N ASP A 135 -38.05 9.75 24.60
CA ASP A 135 -36.64 9.43 24.67
C ASP A 135 -35.73 10.68 24.67
N GLN A 136 -34.90 10.84 25.71
CA GLN A 136 -33.74 11.72 25.72
C GLN A 136 -32.54 10.97 26.31
N SER A 137 -31.62 10.54 25.46
CA SER A 137 -30.28 10.15 25.88
C SER A 137 -29.39 11.40 25.90
N ALA A 138 -28.83 11.61 27.09
CA ALA A 138 -28.06 12.75 27.52
C ALA A 138 -26.64 12.81 26.93
N GLN A 139 -26.16 14.04 26.83
CA GLN A 139 -24.76 14.43 26.76
C GLN A 139 -24.04 14.12 28.08
N ASP A 140 -22.76 13.73 28.00
CA ASP A 140 -21.66 14.10 28.91
C ASP A 140 -20.35 13.65 28.21
N SER A 141 -19.42 14.55 27.83
CA SER A 141 -18.48 15.29 28.68
C SER A 141 -17.45 14.38 29.34
N ASP A 142 -16.20 14.42 28.87
CA ASP A 142 -15.04 14.88 29.68
C ASP A 142 -13.71 14.67 28.93
N ASP A 143 -13.07 15.80 28.65
CA ASP A 143 -11.62 15.92 28.56
C ASP A 143 -11.03 15.72 29.96
N GLU A 144 -9.94 14.96 30.10
CA GLU A 144 -8.78 15.42 30.89
C GLU A 144 -7.51 14.60 30.59
N VAL A 145 -6.39 15.28 30.78
CA VAL A 145 -5.08 15.12 30.16
C VAL A 145 -4.10 14.59 31.21
N GLU A 146 -3.14 13.72 30.86
CA GLU A 146 -1.85 13.76 31.54
C GLU A 146 -0.64 13.71 30.59
N ASN A 147 0.21 14.70 30.85
CA ASN A 147 1.42 15.15 30.21
C ASN A 147 2.60 14.62 31.02
N ASN A 148 3.60 14.01 30.39
CA ASN A 148 4.90 13.80 31.01
C ASN A 148 6.01 14.34 30.09
N GLY A 149 6.68 15.37 30.61
CA GLY A 149 7.62 16.20 29.88
C GLY A 149 8.98 15.54 29.63
N ALA A 150 9.48 15.77 28.41
CA ALA A 150 10.90 15.76 28.10
C ALA A 150 11.19 16.99 27.24
N VAL A 151 12.13 17.83 27.69
CA VAL A 151 12.57 19.07 27.04
C VAL A 151 13.45 18.73 25.83
N PRO A 152 13.15 19.17 24.59
CA PRO A 152 14.13 19.21 23.52
C PRO A 152 14.75 20.62 23.43
N GLY A 153 16.07 20.65 23.27
CA GLY A 153 16.89 21.87 23.11
C GLY A 153 16.59 22.68 21.84
N PRO A 154 17.39 23.73 21.55
CA PRO A 154 17.04 24.77 20.60
C PRO A 154 16.94 24.20 19.17
N ALA A 155 15.73 24.24 18.62
CA ALA A 155 15.47 23.86 17.24
C ALA A 155 16.11 24.87 16.27
N PRO A 156 16.76 24.42 15.18
CA PRO A 156 17.13 25.31 14.08
C PRO A 156 15.86 25.89 13.43
N GLY A 157 15.90 27.18 13.11
CA GLY A 157 14.74 27.99 12.72
C GLY A 157 13.98 27.50 11.47
N PRO A 158 12.73 27.95 11.27
CA PRO A 158 11.86 27.48 10.18
C PRO A 158 12.31 28.01 8.81
N ILE A 159 12.69 27.09 7.93
CA ILE A 159 13.11 27.32 6.53
C ILE A 159 11.86 27.40 5.62
N PRO A 160 11.82 28.29 4.60
CA PRO A 160 10.66 28.47 3.74
C PRO A 160 10.52 27.29 2.75
N LEU A 161 9.54 26.42 2.95
CA LEU A 161 9.18 25.38 1.97
C LEU A 161 7.76 25.63 1.45
N GLY A 162 7.69 26.00 0.16
CA GLY A 162 6.47 26.28 -0.61
C GLY A 162 6.48 25.58 -1.98
N SER A 163 5.64 26.04 -2.90
CA SER A 163 5.58 25.60 -4.31
C SER A 163 6.94 25.64 -5.00
N GLN A 164 7.11 24.84 -6.08
CA GLN A 164 8.38 24.79 -6.82
C GLN A 164 8.88 26.21 -7.16
N PRO A 165 10.15 26.54 -6.85
CA PRO A 165 10.70 27.85 -7.15
C PRO A 165 10.53 28.18 -8.64
N ALA A 166 10.03 29.39 -8.92
CA ALA A 166 9.89 29.85 -10.30
C ALA A 166 11.27 29.95 -10.96
N VAL A 167 11.33 29.71 -12.27
CA VAL A 167 12.58 29.82 -13.04
C VAL A 167 13.15 31.23 -12.88
N GLY A 168 14.37 31.33 -12.36
CA GLY A 168 15.06 32.60 -12.09
C GLY A 168 14.93 33.13 -10.65
N SER A 169 14.27 32.38 -9.75
CA SER A 169 14.27 32.65 -8.31
C SER A 169 15.27 31.76 -7.56
N SER A 170 15.75 32.24 -6.41
CA SER A 170 16.65 31.48 -5.52
C SER A 170 15.97 30.18 -5.10
N VAL A 171 16.56 29.04 -5.45
CA VAL A 171 15.97 27.71 -5.15
C VAL A 171 16.11 27.29 -3.69
N GLY A 172 17.10 27.81 -2.98
CA GLY A 172 17.34 27.53 -1.55
C GLY A 172 17.50 26.04 -1.25
N GLU A 173 16.94 25.58 -0.13
CA GLU A 173 16.98 24.17 0.32
C GLU A 173 15.85 23.31 -0.28
N TRP A 174 15.05 23.85 -1.21
CA TRP A 174 13.87 23.16 -1.74
C TRP A 174 14.22 21.83 -2.42
N PHE A 175 15.24 21.84 -3.29
CA PHE A 175 15.72 20.62 -3.95
C PHE A 175 16.49 19.70 -3.00
N VAL A 176 17.15 20.25 -1.99
CA VAL A 176 17.88 19.47 -0.98
C VAL A 176 16.92 18.58 -0.21
N GLU A 177 15.85 19.14 0.36
CA GLU A 177 14.86 18.35 1.11
C GLU A 177 14.13 17.33 0.22
N ARG A 178 13.81 17.69 -1.03
CA ARG A 178 13.17 16.76 -1.99
C ARG A 178 14.05 15.59 -2.37
N SER A 179 15.31 15.87 -2.67
CA SER A 179 16.24 14.86 -3.19
C SER A 179 16.40 13.66 -2.25
N LYS A 180 16.12 13.84 -0.94
CA LYS A 180 16.15 12.78 0.08
C LYS A 180 15.18 11.64 -0.22
N PHE A 181 14.10 11.92 -0.95
CA PHE A 181 13.04 10.95 -1.26
C PHE A 181 12.97 10.61 -2.75
N ILE A 182 13.80 11.22 -3.61
CA ILE A 182 13.83 10.95 -5.04
C ILE A 182 14.81 9.82 -5.32
N PRO A 183 14.34 8.62 -5.72
CA PRO A 183 15.23 7.53 -6.06
C PRO A 183 16.03 7.82 -7.33
N MET A 184 17.23 7.29 -7.43
CA MET A 184 18.06 7.39 -8.63
C MET A 184 17.45 6.59 -9.78
N ARG A 185 17.42 7.17 -10.98
CA ARG A 185 17.01 6.49 -12.21
C ARG A 185 17.86 5.25 -12.47
N LEU A 186 17.25 4.16 -12.95
CA LEU A 186 18.00 2.95 -13.31
C LEU A 186 18.83 3.13 -14.59
N THR A 187 20.10 2.74 -14.52
CA THR A 187 21.02 2.59 -15.64
C THR A 187 20.65 1.40 -16.54
N LEU A 188 21.22 1.33 -17.75
CA LEU A 188 20.98 0.22 -18.67
C LEU A 188 21.41 -1.14 -18.09
N PRO A 189 22.57 -1.29 -17.41
CA PRO A 189 22.94 -2.53 -16.74
C PRO A 189 21.97 -2.90 -15.62
N GLU A 190 21.58 -1.96 -14.76
CA GLU A 190 20.63 -2.20 -13.67
C GLU A 190 19.27 -2.70 -14.16
N ARG A 191 18.80 -2.23 -15.33
CA ARG A 191 17.56 -2.73 -15.95
C ARG A 191 17.63 -4.21 -16.34
N LYS A 192 18.83 -4.77 -16.57
CA LYS A 192 18.98 -6.21 -16.81
C LYS A 192 18.73 -7.00 -15.52
N PHE A 193 19.30 -6.55 -14.41
CA PHE A 193 19.06 -7.16 -13.09
C PHE A 193 17.63 -6.99 -12.60
N LEU A 194 16.96 -5.88 -12.93
CA LEU A 194 15.54 -5.73 -12.66
C LEU A 194 14.70 -6.81 -13.37
N ARG A 195 14.96 -7.07 -14.66
CA ARG A 195 14.24 -8.12 -15.41
C ARG A 195 14.48 -9.51 -14.84
N LEU A 196 15.71 -9.76 -14.38
CA LEU A 196 16.08 -10.98 -13.67
C LEU A 196 15.24 -11.17 -12.39
N LEU A 197 15.13 -10.11 -11.59
CA LEU A 197 14.32 -10.11 -10.37
C LEU A 197 12.85 -10.34 -10.66
N GLU A 198 12.29 -9.62 -11.65
CA GLU A 198 10.90 -9.79 -12.05
C GLU A 198 10.62 -11.22 -12.51
N ALA A 199 11.53 -11.81 -13.31
CA ALA A 199 11.43 -13.20 -13.73
C ALA A 199 11.47 -14.15 -12.52
N ALA A 200 12.44 -14.00 -11.62
CA ALA A 200 12.54 -14.84 -10.41
C ALA A 200 11.30 -14.74 -9.50
N LEU A 201 10.78 -13.54 -9.28
CA LEU A 201 9.57 -13.31 -8.47
C LEU A 201 8.29 -13.85 -9.14
N SER A 202 8.26 -13.89 -10.48
CA SER A 202 7.10 -14.39 -11.23
C SER A 202 6.91 -15.89 -11.05
N VAL A 203 8.00 -16.65 -11.01
CA VAL A 203 8.01 -18.11 -10.83
C VAL A 203 7.99 -18.51 -9.33
N SER A 204 8.30 -17.59 -8.43
CA SER A 204 8.30 -17.85 -6.99
C SER A 204 6.88 -17.97 -6.41
N GLU A 205 6.62 -19.06 -5.68
CA GLU A 205 5.40 -19.31 -4.89
C GLU A 205 5.56 -18.87 -3.42
N TYR A 206 6.39 -17.84 -3.18
CA TYR A 206 6.80 -17.44 -1.83
C TYR A 206 5.62 -17.27 -0.86
N THR A 207 4.63 -16.44 -1.22
CA THR A 207 3.48 -16.14 -0.36
C THR A 207 2.64 -17.38 -0.08
N ASP A 208 2.48 -18.26 -1.06
CA ASP A 208 1.64 -19.46 -0.96
C ASP A 208 2.27 -20.50 -0.02
N LYS A 209 3.60 -20.56 0.04
CA LYS A 209 4.35 -21.46 0.95
C LYS A 209 4.53 -20.91 2.36
N ILE A 210 4.57 -19.58 2.54
CA ILE A 210 4.82 -18.95 3.84
C ILE A 210 3.52 -18.65 4.60
N ASP A 211 2.50 -18.14 3.92
CA ASP A 211 1.26 -17.66 4.55
C ASP A 211 0.18 -18.76 4.66
N THR A 212 0.62 -20.01 4.83
CA THR A 212 -0.22 -21.19 5.05
C THR A 212 -0.06 -21.77 6.46
N ILE A 213 -1.17 -22.26 7.01
CA ILE A 213 -1.28 -22.89 8.33
C ILE A 213 -1.02 -24.40 8.15
N GLY A 214 -0.16 -25.01 8.99
CA GLY A 214 -0.07 -26.48 9.09
C GLY A 214 1.14 -27.19 8.46
N PHE A 215 2.29 -26.53 8.28
CA PHE A 215 3.52 -27.20 7.83
C PHE A 215 4.34 -27.79 8.99
N GLY A 216 4.99 -28.93 8.78
CA GLY A 216 5.88 -29.58 9.76
C GLY A 216 7.19 -28.83 10.08
N LEU A 217 7.46 -27.70 9.41
CA LEU A 217 8.62 -26.83 9.64
C LEU A 217 8.19 -25.52 10.31
N THR A 218 9.02 -25.01 11.21
CA THR A 218 8.81 -23.69 11.82
C THR A 218 8.76 -22.60 10.74
N LYS A 219 7.96 -21.54 10.95
CA LYS A 219 7.79 -20.44 9.99
C LYS A 219 9.13 -19.82 9.59
N ALA A 220 10.05 -19.60 10.54
CA ALA A 220 11.38 -19.06 10.26
C ALA A 220 12.21 -19.96 9.33
N LYS A 221 12.19 -21.29 9.53
CA LYS A 221 12.88 -22.23 8.64
C LYS A 221 12.28 -22.23 7.23
N ARG A 222 10.95 -22.13 7.11
CA ARG A 222 10.27 -22.01 5.80
C ARG A 222 10.70 -20.74 5.07
N ILE A 223 10.71 -19.60 5.76
CA ILE A 223 11.17 -18.31 5.20
C ILE A 223 12.59 -18.43 4.66
N VAL A 224 13.52 -18.94 5.48
CA VAL A 224 14.93 -19.09 5.08
C VAL A 224 15.08 -20.01 3.87
N HIS A 225 14.35 -21.13 3.84
CA HIS A 225 14.35 -22.04 2.69
C HIS A 225 13.86 -21.33 1.41
N GLN A 226 12.77 -20.57 1.49
CA GLN A 226 12.22 -19.83 0.36
C GLN A 226 13.13 -18.68 -0.12
N ILE A 227 13.77 -17.96 0.80
CA ILE A 227 14.76 -16.93 0.45
C ILE A 227 15.95 -17.55 -0.28
N ARG A 228 16.47 -18.69 0.21
CA ARG A 228 17.57 -19.42 -0.44
C ARG A 228 17.17 -19.96 -1.81
N GLU A 229 15.95 -20.48 -1.96
CA GLU A 229 15.39 -20.90 -3.25
C GLU A 229 15.36 -19.73 -4.25
N LEU A 230 14.86 -18.56 -3.84
CA LEU A 230 14.85 -17.37 -4.69
C LEU A 230 16.28 -16.91 -5.07
N CYS A 231 17.21 -16.90 -4.12
CA CYS A 231 18.61 -16.55 -4.37
C CYS A 231 19.29 -17.53 -5.34
N ALA A 232 18.97 -18.82 -5.25
CA ALA A 232 19.44 -19.83 -6.19
C ALA A 232 18.87 -19.62 -7.60
N ILE A 233 17.59 -19.27 -7.72
CA ILE A 233 16.96 -18.93 -9.01
C ILE A 233 17.65 -17.70 -9.63
N LEU A 234 17.86 -16.64 -8.83
CA LEU A 234 18.57 -15.44 -9.29
C LEU A 234 19.97 -15.80 -9.79
N SER A 235 20.75 -16.54 -9.01
CA SER A 235 22.10 -16.97 -9.41
C SER A 235 22.10 -17.82 -10.68
N GLY A 236 21.18 -18.78 -10.80
CA GLY A 236 21.03 -19.63 -11.98
C GLY A 236 20.70 -18.83 -13.25
N LEU A 237 19.82 -17.84 -13.14
CA LEU A 237 19.50 -16.94 -14.25
C LEU A 237 20.68 -16.02 -14.61
N VAL A 238 21.48 -15.57 -13.63
CA VAL A 238 22.70 -14.79 -13.90
C VAL A 238 23.72 -15.65 -14.64
N LEU A 239 23.97 -16.88 -14.19
CA LEU A 239 24.87 -17.82 -14.87
C LEU A 239 24.46 -18.06 -16.33
N SER A 240 23.15 -18.11 -16.58
CA SER A 240 22.61 -18.28 -17.94
C SER A 240 22.80 -17.02 -18.81
N ALA A 241 22.87 -15.84 -18.20
CA ALA A 241 22.97 -14.55 -18.90
C ALA A 241 24.43 -14.04 -19.03
N ASP A 242 25.26 -14.27 -18.02
CA ASP A 242 26.67 -13.94 -17.92
C ASP A 242 27.40 -15.09 -17.21
N TYR A 243 28.02 -15.95 -18.00
CA TYR A 243 28.69 -17.15 -17.51
C TYR A 243 29.79 -16.83 -16.49
N LYS A 244 30.53 -15.74 -16.68
CA LYS A 244 31.66 -15.39 -15.81
C LYS A 244 31.16 -14.90 -14.45
N GLN A 245 30.22 -13.94 -14.47
CA GLN A 245 29.63 -13.41 -13.24
C GLN A 245 28.85 -14.49 -12.49
N GLY A 246 28.13 -15.36 -13.19
CA GLY A 246 27.43 -16.47 -12.57
C GLY A 246 28.36 -17.52 -11.97
N GLN A 247 29.48 -17.83 -12.62
CA GLN A 247 30.44 -18.80 -12.08
C GLN A 247 31.06 -18.30 -10.78
N GLU A 248 31.35 -16.99 -10.66
CA GLU A 248 31.79 -16.36 -9.42
C GLU A 248 30.72 -16.54 -8.32
N LEU A 249 29.45 -16.23 -8.61
CA LEU A 249 28.32 -16.41 -7.68
C LEU A 249 28.11 -17.88 -7.25
N PHE A 250 28.37 -18.84 -8.13
CA PHE A 250 28.20 -20.27 -7.87
C PHE A 250 29.40 -20.94 -7.19
N SER A 251 30.61 -20.43 -7.43
CA SER A 251 31.85 -21.07 -7.00
C SER A 251 31.96 -21.23 -5.49
N ASP A 252 31.39 -20.29 -4.72
CA ASP A 252 31.50 -20.31 -3.27
C ASP A 252 30.30 -20.95 -2.55
N LYS A 253 29.15 -21.16 -3.22
CA LYS A 253 27.84 -21.53 -2.61
C LYS A 253 27.51 -20.75 -1.32
N ASP A 254 28.20 -19.65 -1.07
CA ASP A 254 28.13 -18.88 0.14
C ASP A 254 27.23 -17.68 -0.14
N PHE A 255 26.02 -17.75 0.40
CA PHE A 255 25.06 -16.67 0.28
C PHE A 255 25.53 -15.42 1.03
N GLN A 256 26.36 -15.57 2.06
CA GLN A 256 26.92 -14.46 2.83
C GLN A 256 27.96 -13.70 2.01
N ALA A 257 28.85 -14.40 1.30
CA ALA A 257 29.83 -13.78 0.41
C ALA A 257 29.18 -12.92 -0.69
N ASN A 258 27.94 -13.25 -1.07
CA ASN A 258 27.19 -12.58 -2.13
C ASN A 258 26.07 -11.66 -1.61
N GLU A 259 26.11 -11.29 -0.33
CA GLU A 259 25.11 -10.42 0.32
C GLU A 259 24.86 -9.12 -0.46
N GLU A 260 25.92 -8.40 -0.81
CA GLU A 260 25.83 -7.11 -1.50
C GLU A 260 25.12 -7.23 -2.86
N PHE A 261 25.34 -8.35 -3.56
CA PHE A 261 24.71 -8.62 -4.85
C PHE A 261 23.19 -8.77 -4.72
N TYR A 262 22.73 -9.59 -3.77
CA TYR A 262 21.30 -9.78 -3.53
C TYR A 262 20.63 -8.50 -3.01
N GLN A 263 21.28 -7.80 -2.08
CA GLN A 263 20.81 -6.51 -1.59
C GLN A 263 20.65 -5.51 -2.74
N GLN A 264 21.60 -5.46 -3.69
CA GLN A 264 21.52 -4.61 -4.88
C GLN A 264 20.31 -4.96 -5.73
N ILE A 265 20.07 -6.24 -6.00
CA ILE A 265 18.90 -6.67 -6.78
C ILE A 265 17.59 -6.29 -6.09
N PHE A 266 17.45 -6.55 -4.78
CA PHE A 266 16.22 -6.23 -4.06
C PHE A 266 15.98 -4.72 -3.92
N GLU A 267 17.04 -3.92 -3.74
CA GLU A 267 16.96 -2.45 -3.78
C GLU A 267 16.50 -1.95 -5.16
N LEU A 268 17.00 -2.55 -6.24
CA LEU A 268 16.60 -2.18 -7.60
C LEU A 268 15.10 -2.37 -7.84
N GLY A 269 14.53 -3.48 -7.35
CA GLY A 269 13.08 -3.72 -7.42
C GLY A 269 12.28 -2.66 -6.67
N ARG A 270 12.70 -2.31 -5.45
CA ARG A 270 12.08 -1.25 -4.63
C ARG A 270 12.17 0.12 -5.28
N ARG A 271 13.36 0.52 -5.72
CA ARG A 271 13.62 1.77 -6.43
C ARG A 271 12.81 1.87 -7.71
N HIS A 272 12.74 0.80 -8.50
CA HIS A 272 11.92 0.76 -9.72
C HIS A 272 10.44 0.99 -9.43
N LYS A 273 9.91 0.33 -8.40
CA LYS A 273 8.50 0.43 -8.02
C LYS A 273 8.12 1.83 -7.54
N ILE A 274 8.96 2.49 -6.74
CA ILE A 274 8.69 3.87 -6.29
C ILE A 274 8.60 4.81 -7.50
N MET A 275 9.55 4.70 -8.43
CA MET A 275 9.56 5.52 -9.63
C MET A 275 8.42 5.20 -10.61
N ASN A 276 7.93 3.96 -10.59
CA ASN A 276 6.92 3.46 -11.52
C ASN A 276 5.86 2.62 -10.77
N PRO A 277 4.95 3.24 -10.01
CA PRO A 277 3.95 2.53 -9.21
C PRO A 277 3.09 1.55 -10.02
N ASP A 278 2.92 1.76 -11.32
CA ASP A 278 2.11 0.87 -12.18
C ASP A 278 2.79 -0.42 -12.60
N LYS A 279 4.11 -0.53 -12.40
CA LYS A 279 4.89 -1.71 -12.73
C LYS A 279 4.93 -2.68 -11.55
N MET A 280 5.38 -3.91 -11.80
CA MET A 280 5.48 -4.98 -10.79
C MET A 280 4.18 -5.23 -9.99
N ARG A 281 3.00 -5.20 -10.62
CA ARG A 281 1.71 -5.32 -9.91
C ARG A 281 1.56 -6.65 -9.15
N SER A 282 1.91 -7.77 -9.78
CA SER A 282 1.79 -9.11 -9.19
C SER A 282 3.05 -9.57 -8.44
N THR A 283 4.19 -8.91 -8.64
CA THR A 283 5.50 -9.36 -8.13
C THR A 283 6.01 -8.52 -6.97
N TYR A 284 5.68 -7.23 -6.89
CA TYR A 284 6.19 -6.35 -5.84
C TYR A 284 5.71 -6.74 -4.44
N GLY A 285 4.45 -7.20 -4.32
CA GLY A 285 3.92 -7.72 -3.06
C GLY A 285 4.76 -8.88 -2.52
N LYS A 286 5.15 -9.82 -3.38
CA LYS A 286 6.05 -10.93 -3.01
C LYS A 286 7.42 -10.42 -2.55
N LEU A 287 8.00 -9.47 -3.27
CA LEU A 287 9.29 -8.88 -2.91
C LEU A 287 9.24 -8.24 -1.51
N ILE A 288 8.26 -7.36 -1.27
CA ILE A 288 8.23 -6.62 -0.01
C ILE A 288 7.87 -7.52 1.18
N TYR A 289 7.04 -8.54 0.98
CA TYR A 289 6.74 -9.54 2.03
C TYR A 289 7.94 -10.43 2.35
N LEU A 290 8.72 -10.80 1.34
CA LEU A 290 10.00 -11.49 1.55
C LEU A 290 10.96 -10.61 2.36
N LEU A 291 11.10 -9.33 2.00
CA LEU A 291 11.97 -8.41 2.71
C LEU A 291 11.47 -8.15 4.14
N GLN A 292 10.17 -8.04 4.34
CA GLN A 292 9.55 -7.91 5.66
C GLN A 292 9.85 -9.13 6.54
N ASP A 293 9.74 -10.35 6.00
CA ASP A 293 10.07 -11.59 6.72
C ASP A 293 11.58 -11.69 7.03
N SER A 294 12.43 -11.21 6.13
CA SER A 294 13.90 -11.18 6.32
C SER A 294 14.35 -10.27 7.46
N GLN A 295 13.49 -9.36 7.94
CA GLN A 295 13.80 -8.49 9.08
C GLN A 295 13.68 -9.19 10.44
N SER A 296 13.06 -10.37 10.51
CA SER A 296 12.95 -11.12 11.76
C SER A 296 14.33 -11.55 12.28
N PRO A 297 14.66 -11.35 13.57
CA PRO A 297 15.95 -11.75 14.12
C PRO A 297 16.29 -13.22 13.88
N GLN A 298 15.32 -14.12 14.08
CA GLN A 298 15.50 -15.56 13.84
C GLN A 298 15.82 -15.89 12.38
N VAL A 299 15.30 -15.10 11.44
CA VAL A 299 15.55 -15.29 10.00
C VAL A 299 16.93 -14.75 9.65
N LYS A 300 17.31 -13.57 10.17
CA LYS A 300 18.66 -13.01 9.98
C LYS A 300 19.74 -13.96 10.50
N ASP A 301 19.54 -14.53 11.69
CA ASP A 301 20.47 -15.48 12.32
C ASP A 301 20.62 -16.77 11.50
N LEU A 302 19.55 -17.27 10.88
CA LEU A 302 19.60 -18.48 10.05
C LEU A 302 20.11 -18.22 8.64
N LEU A 303 19.89 -17.00 8.13
CA LEU A 303 20.30 -16.59 6.79
C LEU A 303 21.79 -16.17 6.76
N ASN A 304 22.34 -15.72 7.89
CA ASN A 304 23.69 -15.18 8.05
C ASN A 304 24.00 -13.92 7.21
N PHE A 305 22.99 -13.28 6.61
CA PHE A 305 23.14 -12.01 5.90
C PHE A 305 21.82 -11.22 5.88
N THR A 306 21.88 -9.94 5.54
CA THR A 306 20.72 -9.03 5.48
C THR A 306 20.23 -8.85 4.04
N CYS A 307 18.93 -8.99 3.79
CA CYS A 307 18.38 -8.78 2.44
C CYS A 307 18.06 -7.31 2.09
N VAL A 308 18.03 -6.42 3.09
CA VAL A 308 17.57 -5.04 2.95
C VAL A 308 18.74 -4.07 3.09
N GLN A 309 18.95 -3.25 2.06
CA GLN A 309 19.76 -2.04 2.13
C GLN A 309 18.91 -0.78 1.91
N PRO A 310 19.38 0.41 2.32
CA PRO A 310 18.71 1.68 2.02
C PRO A 310 18.58 1.95 0.51
N ILE A 311 17.54 2.68 0.10
CA ILE A 311 17.34 3.08 -1.30
C ILE A 311 18.37 4.13 -1.70
N LYS A 312 18.93 3.98 -2.90
CA LYS A 312 19.81 4.99 -3.48
C LYS A 312 19.00 6.18 -3.98
N THR A 313 19.11 7.31 -3.29
CA THR A 313 18.44 8.57 -3.65
C THR A 313 19.42 9.57 -4.22
N VAL A 314 18.89 10.59 -4.92
CA VAL A 314 19.70 11.68 -5.47
C VAL A 314 20.50 12.38 -4.36
N HIS A 315 19.90 12.52 -3.17
CA HIS A 315 20.57 13.13 -2.02
C HIS A 315 21.78 12.34 -1.57
N VAL A 316 21.62 11.03 -1.31
CA VAL A 316 22.68 10.17 -0.78
C VAL A 316 23.90 10.17 -1.71
N ILE A 317 23.68 10.04 -3.02
CA ILE A 317 24.78 10.04 -4.00
C ILE A 317 25.50 11.39 -4.05
N LEU A 318 24.77 12.51 -3.97
CA LEU A 318 25.37 13.84 -3.97
C LEU A 318 26.05 14.17 -2.63
N GLU A 319 25.56 13.65 -1.51
CA GLU A 319 26.15 13.78 -0.19
C GLU A 319 27.47 13.02 -0.09
N GLU A 320 27.50 11.75 -0.52
CA GLU A 320 28.71 10.90 -0.55
C GLU A 320 29.82 11.50 -1.43
N CYS A 321 29.46 12.28 -2.44
CA CYS A 321 30.39 12.96 -3.36
C CYS A 321 30.64 14.45 -3.01
N GLU A 322 30.15 14.92 -1.85
CA GLU A 322 30.24 16.32 -1.39
C GLU A 322 29.72 17.36 -2.40
N ALA A 323 28.75 16.98 -3.23
CA ALA A 323 28.21 17.75 -4.35
C ALA A 323 26.79 18.30 -4.10
N LEU A 324 26.35 18.37 -2.83
CA LEU A 324 25.02 18.87 -2.45
C LEU A 324 24.74 20.31 -2.92
N ASP A 325 25.76 21.12 -3.13
CA ASP A 325 25.60 22.50 -3.62
C ASP A 325 24.96 22.57 -5.01
N LEU A 326 25.02 21.50 -5.80
CA LEU A 326 24.30 21.41 -7.08
C LEU A 326 22.80 21.63 -6.89
N LEU A 327 22.23 21.16 -5.77
CA LEU A 327 20.81 21.30 -5.45
C LEU A 327 20.44 22.73 -5.02
N ARG A 328 21.44 23.56 -4.70
CA ARG A 328 21.26 24.96 -4.29
C ARG A 328 21.42 25.94 -5.45
N GLU A 329 21.81 25.48 -6.64
CA GLU A 329 21.95 26.34 -7.80
C GLU A 329 20.63 26.64 -8.50
N ASP A 330 20.37 27.90 -8.80
CA ASP A 330 19.15 28.33 -9.48
C ASP A 330 18.97 27.72 -10.89
N LEU A 331 20.08 27.32 -11.51
CA LEU A 331 20.07 26.67 -12.82
C LEU A 331 19.40 25.28 -12.79
N ILE A 332 19.32 24.65 -11.60
CA ILE A 332 18.65 23.35 -11.45
C ILE A 332 17.16 23.44 -11.80
N ALA A 333 16.50 24.55 -11.48
CA ALA A 333 15.09 24.76 -11.82
C ALA A 333 14.85 24.73 -13.34
N VAL A 334 15.82 25.20 -14.14
CA VAL A 334 15.78 25.11 -15.62
C VAL A 334 16.11 23.69 -16.08
N ALA A 335 17.13 23.07 -15.50
CA ALA A 335 17.60 21.73 -15.86
C ALA A 335 16.54 20.64 -15.60
N THR A 336 15.72 20.81 -14.56
CA THR A 336 14.67 19.86 -14.17
C THR A 336 13.28 20.33 -14.57
N LYS A 337 13.18 21.39 -15.39
CA LYS A 337 11.89 21.93 -15.87
C LYS A 337 11.20 20.92 -16.79
N GLU A 338 9.89 20.80 -16.64
CA GLU A 338 9.07 20.07 -17.59
C GLU A 338 8.76 20.91 -18.84
N ILE A 339 8.60 20.22 -19.97
CA ILE A 339 8.34 20.83 -21.26
C ILE A 339 6.97 20.39 -21.74
N TYR A 340 6.06 21.34 -21.86
CA TYR A 340 4.68 21.13 -22.28
C TYR A 340 4.54 21.30 -23.79
N SER A 341 3.74 20.44 -24.42
CA SER A 341 3.40 20.49 -25.84
C SER A 341 2.02 21.08 -26.12
N GLU A 342 1.07 20.96 -25.18
CA GLU A 342 -0.32 21.40 -25.37
C GLU A 342 -0.42 22.91 -25.58
N GLY A 343 -1.08 23.33 -26.67
CA GLY A 343 -1.34 24.74 -26.98
C GLY A 343 -0.11 25.57 -27.34
N ARG A 344 1.07 24.97 -27.50
CA ARG A 344 2.33 25.68 -27.74
C ARG A 344 2.90 25.43 -29.12
N SER A 345 3.63 26.42 -29.65
CA SER A 345 4.30 26.28 -30.94
C SER A 345 5.53 25.36 -30.84
N ARG A 346 5.82 24.61 -31.90
CA ARG A 346 7.04 23.78 -31.99
C ARG A 346 8.32 24.56 -31.72
N ARG A 347 8.34 25.85 -32.08
CA ARG A 347 9.50 26.74 -31.88
C ARG A 347 9.75 27.05 -30.39
N GLU A 348 8.70 27.31 -29.62
CA GLU A 348 8.80 27.55 -28.18
C GLU A 348 9.23 26.29 -27.44
N ILE A 349 8.66 25.14 -27.81
CA ILE A 349 9.04 23.84 -27.27
C ILE A 349 10.53 23.58 -27.51
N GLN A 350 11.02 23.78 -28.75
CA GLN A 350 12.42 23.58 -29.08
C GLN A 350 13.35 24.56 -28.34
N LYS A 351 12.91 25.79 -28.08
CA LYS A 351 13.67 26.77 -27.29
C LYS A 351 13.83 26.29 -25.85
N ASP A 352 12.76 25.82 -25.23
CA ASP A 352 12.79 25.29 -23.86
C ASP A 352 13.66 24.02 -23.78
N ILE A 353 13.56 23.11 -24.76
CA ILE A 353 14.41 21.90 -24.84
C ILE A 353 15.89 22.31 -24.86
N LYS A 354 16.27 23.22 -25.75
CA LYS A 354 17.66 23.69 -25.86
C LYS A 354 18.13 24.38 -24.58
N SER A 355 17.26 25.14 -23.91
CA SER A 355 17.60 25.78 -22.64
C SER A 355 17.84 24.75 -21.53
N LYS A 356 17.00 23.71 -21.46
CA LYS A 356 17.12 22.62 -20.50
C LYS A 356 18.40 21.81 -20.72
N GLU A 357 18.69 21.42 -21.96
CA GLU A 357 19.90 20.68 -22.32
C GLU A 357 21.18 21.48 -21.97
N ARG A 358 21.21 22.78 -22.26
CA ARG A 358 22.34 23.65 -21.89
C ARG A 358 22.51 23.76 -20.38
N ALA A 359 21.43 23.86 -19.63
CA ALA A 359 21.46 23.90 -18.17
C ALA A 359 22.03 22.59 -17.59
N ILE A 360 21.58 21.44 -18.10
CA ILE A 360 22.09 20.11 -17.71
C ILE A 360 23.59 19.99 -18.04
N GLU A 361 24.02 20.43 -19.22
CA GLU A 361 25.42 20.35 -19.62
C GLU A 361 26.33 21.23 -18.75
N THR A 362 25.86 22.43 -18.42
CA THR A 362 26.58 23.38 -17.56
C THR A 362 26.74 22.81 -16.15
N LEU A 363 25.65 22.32 -15.54
CA LEU A 363 25.68 21.75 -14.20
C LEU A 363 26.53 20.47 -14.14
N SER A 364 26.37 19.57 -15.12
CA SER A 364 27.11 18.32 -15.14
C SER A 364 28.62 18.52 -15.32
N SER A 365 29.02 19.50 -16.14
CA SER A 365 30.44 19.85 -16.31
C SER A 365 31.03 20.54 -15.06
N LYS A 366 30.25 21.40 -14.40
CA LYS A 366 30.70 22.15 -13.22
C LYS A 366 30.88 21.26 -11.98
N TYR A 367 30.01 20.28 -11.80
CA TYR A 367 29.97 19.42 -10.61
C TYR A 367 30.62 18.05 -10.81
N GLN A 368 31.23 17.79 -11.96
CA GLN A 368 32.05 16.59 -12.15
C GLN A 368 33.22 16.59 -11.16
N ARG A 369 33.40 15.48 -10.44
CA ARG A 369 34.45 15.30 -9.43
C ARG A 369 34.99 13.88 -9.44
N LYS A 370 36.06 13.64 -8.69
CA LYS A 370 36.58 12.27 -8.47
C LYS A 370 35.51 11.47 -7.71
N GLY A 371 34.98 10.42 -8.34
CA GLY A 371 33.86 9.62 -7.80
C GLY A 371 32.48 10.01 -8.36
N LEU A 372 32.33 11.21 -8.93
CA LEU A 372 31.08 11.68 -9.52
C LEU A 372 31.28 12.01 -11.01
N SER A 373 30.93 11.05 -11.86
CA SER A 373 31.05 11.22 -13.31
C SER A 373 30.03 12.24 -13.85
N GLN A 374 30.35 12.86 -14.98
CA GLN A 374 29.42 13.76 -15.67
C GLN A 374 28.06 13.08 -15.94
N GLU A 375 28.09 11.79 -16.30
CA GLU A 375 26.89 11.01 -16.57
C GLU A 375 26.06 10.75 -15.30
N THR A 376 26.72 10.52 -14.16
CA THR A 376 26.04 10.37 -12.87
C THR A 376 25.34 11.68 -12.47
N VAL A 377 25.95 12.84 -12.72
CA VAL A 377 25.29 14.14 -12.48
C VAL A 377 24.07 14.31 -13.39
N ARG A 378 24.19 13.96 -14.68
CA ARG A 378 23.03 13.96 -15.60
C ARG A 378 21.92 13.04 -15.10
N GLN A 379 22.27 11.85 -14.63
CA GLN A 379 21.34 10.88 -14.06
C GLN A 379 20.61 11.44 -12.83
N CYS A 380 21.29 12.16 -11.93
CA CYS A 380 20.64 12.86 -10.80
C CYS A 380 19.60 13.87 -11.30
N LEU A 381 19.98 14.73 -12.27
CA LEU A 381 19.09 15.74 -12.84
C LEU A 381 17.89 15.11 -13.57
N TYR A 382 18.11 14.03 -14.31
CA TYR A 382 17.03 13.27 -14.94
C TYR A 382 16.09 12.64 -13.92
N SER A 383 16.61 12.13 -12.80
CA SER A 383 15.79 11.54 -11.74
C SER A 383 14.85 12.58 -11.10
N ILE A 384 15.35 13.80 -10.87
CA ILE A 384 14.51 14.92 -10.39
C ILE A 384 13.47 15.30 -11.45
N GLY A 385 13.86 15.39 -12.73
CA GLY A 385 12.94 15.67 -13.82
C GLY A 385 11.84 14.61 -14.00
N ASP A 386 12.19 13.34 -13.86
CA ASP A 386 11.26 12.20 -13.91
C ASP A 386 10.29 12.27 -12.73
N ASN A 387 10.76 12.62 -11.52
CA ASN A 387 9.91 12.85 -10.35
C ASN A 387 8.92 14.00 -10.57
N HIS A 388 9.34 15.14 -11.12
CA HIS A 388 8.41 16.22 -11.47
C HIS A 388 7.32 15.73 -12.43
N ALA A 389 7.74 15.07 -13.52
CA ALA A 389 6.82 14.55 -14.52
C ALA A 389 5.80 13.56 -13.94
N PHE A 390 6.26 12.68 -13.04
CA PHE A 390 5.39 11.77 -12.30
C PHE A 390 4.34 12.53 -11.49
N LEU A 391 4.76 13.52 -10.69
CA LEU A 391 3.87 14.27 -9.82
C LEU A 391 2.82 15.05 -10.60
N ARG A 392 3.20 15.64 -11.74
CA ARG A 392 2.26 16.33 -12.61
C ARG A 392 1.19 15.37 -13.15
N VAL A 393 1.60 14.25 -13.75
CA VAL A 393 0.66 13.28 -14.35
C VAL A 393 -0.33 12.75 -13.31
N ASN A 394 0.09 12.62 -12.05
CA ASN A 394 -0.76 12.19 -10.96
C ASN A 394 -1.68 13.30 -10.41
N ARG A 395 -1.16 14.52 -10.25
CA ARG A 395 -1.87 15.66 -9.66
C ARG A 395 -2.88 16.29 -10.61
N ASP A 396 -2.47 16.56 -11.85
CA ASP A 396 -3.24 17.39 -12.79
C ASP A 396 -4.66 16.86 -13.06
N PRO A 397 -4.92 15.53 -13.13
CA PRO A 397 -6.28 15.03 -13.20
C PRO A 397 -7.17 15.46 -12.03
N CYS A 398 -6.65 15.55 -10.81
CA CYS A 398 -7.40 16.06 -9.66
C CYS A 398 -7.77 17.54 -9.86
N ASP A 399 -6.81 18.36 -10.29
CA ASP A 399 -7.04 19.79 -10.54
C ASP A 399 -8.06 20.02 -11.65
N ARG A 400 -7.97 19.27 -12.75
CA ARG A 400 -8.95 19.33 -13.84
C ARG A 400 -10.34 18.94 -13.39
N MET A 401 -10.48 17.88 -12.58
CA MET A 401 -11.78 17.46 -12.05
C MET A 401 -12.37 18.50 -11.09
N ILE A 402 -11.54 19.15 -10.26
CA ILE A 402 -11.97 20.28 -9.42
C ILE A 402 -12.44 21.45 -10.28
N GLN A 403 -11.70 21.77 -11.35
CA GLN A 403 -12.08 22.82 -12.29
C GLN A 403 -13.41 22.50 -12.98
N TYR A 404 -13.59 21.27 -13.45
CA TYR A 404 -14.84 20.83 -14.06
C TYR A 404 -16.02 20.91 -13.08
N LEU A 405 -15.82 20.52 -11.82
CA LEU A 405 -16.84 20.66 -10.79
C LEU A 405 -17.26 22.13 -10.61
N LYS A 406 -16.30 23.05 -10.50
CA LYS A 406 -16.54 24.50 -10.33
C LYS A 406 -17.16 25.18 -11.54
N THR A 407 -16.81 24.74 -12.75
CA THR A 407 -17.31 25.33 -14.00
C THR A 407 -18.74 24.88 -14.30
N TYR A 408 -19.04 23.58 -14.15
CA TYR A 408 -20.31 23.00 -14.60
C TYR A 408 -21.39 22.94 -13.52
N PHE A 409 -21.03 22.94 -12.23
CA PHE A 409 -21.97 22.79 -11.11
C PHE A 409 -21.85 23.96 -10.11
N GLN A 410 -22.99 24.45 -9.63
CA GLN A 410 -23.02 25.49 -8.61
C GLN A 410 -22.95 24.88 -7.19
N PRO A 411 -22.35 25.57 -6.20
CA PRO A 411 -22.15 24.97 -4.87
C PRO A 411 -23.41 24.80 -4.02
N THR A 412 -24.42 25.65 -4.20
CA THR A 412 -25.59 25.73 -3.31
C THR A 412 -26.85 25.18 -3.96
N GLU A 413 -27.13 25.58 -5.20
CA GLU A 413 -28.37 25.23 -5.90
C GLU A 413 -28.09 24.64 -7.28
N ALA A 414 -28.86 23.62 -7.65
CA ALA A 414 -28.81 23.04 -8.97
C ALA A 414 -29.65 23.91 -9.93
N LYS A 415 -29.05 24.38 -11.02
CA LYS A 415 -29.76 25.17 -12.05
C LYS A 415 -30.99 24.43 -12.62
N ASN A 416 -30.90 23.11 -12.72
CA ASN A 416 -31.97 22.23 -13.19
C ASN A 416 -31.99 20.95 -12.35
N SER A 417 -33.14 20.27 -12.28
CA SER A 417 -33.26 18.95 -11.62
C SER A 417 -32.28 17.91 -12.16
N LYS A 418 -31.96 17.97 -13.46
CA LYS A 418 -30.97 17.09 -14.12
C LYS A 418 -29.51 17.40 -13.74
N ASP A 419 -29.22 18.64 -13.34
CA ASP A 419 -27.89 19.09 -12.94
C ASP A 419 -27.64 18.86 -11.43
N SER A 420 -28.62 18.30 -10.71
CA SER A 420 -28.51 18.03 -9.28
C SER A 420 -27.57 16.86 -8.99
N LEU A 421 -26.65 17.10 -8.07
CA LEU A 421 -25.72 16.10 -7.52
C LEU A 421 -26.31 15.35 -6.32
N ALA A 422 -27.59 15.55 -5.97
CA ALA A 422 -28.16 14.88 -4.81
C ALA A 422 -28.17 13.35 -4.96
N ILE A 423 -27.82 12.65 -3.88
CA ILE A 423 -27.82 11.17 -3.79
C ILE A 423 -28.68 10.74 -2.61
N ARG A 424 -29.30 9.56 -2.71
CA ARG A 424 -30.15 8.99 -1.67
C ARG A 424 -29.79 7.53 -1.46
N SER A 425 -29.57 7.15 -0.21
CA SER A 425 -29.26 5.78 0.17
C SER A 425 -30.34 4.81 -0.34
N GLY A 426 -29.91 3.68 -0.89
CA GLY A 426 -30.77 2.67 -1.51
C GLY A 426 -31.19 2.96 -2.95
N ARG A 427 -30.91 4.16 -3.50
CA ARG A 427 -31.23 4.50 -4.88
C ARG A 427 -29.98 4.38 -5.76
N ASN A 428 -30.09 3.67 -6.88
CA ASN A 428 -28.99 3.46 -7.84
C ASN A 428 -27.69 2.93 -7.19
N GLY A 429 -27.79 2.19 -6.08
CA GLY A 429 -26.64 1.62 -5.37
C GLY A 429 -25.95 2.57 -4.38
N ALA A 430 -26.40 3.83 -4.27
CA ALA A 430 -25.85 4.78 -3.30
C ALA A 430 -26.07 4.29 -1.87
N ARG A 431 -25.06 4.45 -1.01
CA ARG A 431 -25.14 4.12 0.42
C ARG A 431 -25.26 5.37 1.29
N LEU A 432 -24.73 6.49 0.82
CA LEU A 432 -24.85 7.80 1.45
C LEU A 432 -26.10 8.55 0.98
N SER A 433 -26.58 9.48 1.79
CA SER A 433 -27.66 10.41 1.44
C SER A 433 -27.18 11.84 1.61
N HIS A 434 -27.06 12.57 0.51
CA HIS A 434 -26.62 13.97 0.47
C HIS A 434 -27.57 14.77 -0.43
N ASP A 435 -27.90 15.99 0.00
CA ASP A 435 -28.45 16.98 -0.91
C ASP A 435 -27.37 17.47 -1.90
N HIS A 436 -27.74 18.36 -2.81
CA HIS A 436 -26.83 18.87 -3.83
C HIS A 436 -25.60 19.56 -3.23
N SER A 437 -25.80 20.44 -2.25
CA SER A 437 -24.72 21.23 -1.67
C SER A 437 -23.76 20.36 -0.86
N LYS A 438 -24.29 19.42 -0.09
CA LYS A 438 -23.51 18.44 0.67
C LYS A 438 -22.73 17.51 -0.25
N GLN A 439 -23.31 17.03 -1.36
CA GLN A 439 -22.56 16.22 -2.34
C GLN A 439 -21.47 17.04 -3.02
N TYR A 440 -21.76 18.28 -3.43
CA TYR A 440 -20.78 19.17 -4.03
C TYR A 440 -19.57 19.37 -3.11
N ALA A 441 -19.81 19.71 -1.83
CA ALA A 441 -18.77 19.87 -0.83
C ALA A 441 -17.98 18.57 -0.61
N TYR A 442 -18.69 17.43 -0.52
CA TYR A 442 -18.08 16.11 -0.34
C TYR A 442 -17.17 15.70 -1.50
N VAL A 443 -17.53 16.00 -2.75
CA VAL A 443 -16.70 15.76 -3.92
C VAL A 443 -15.48 16.70 -3.92
N LEU A 444 -15.71 18.01 -3.73
CA LEU A 444 -14.66 19.02 -3.74
C LEU A 444 -13.57 18.73 -2.70
N GLN A 445 -13.97 18.39 -1.47
CA GLN A 445 -13.01 18.07 -0.41
C GLN A 445 -12.26 16.76 -0.67
N SER A 446 -12.91 15.76 -1.30
CA SER A 446 -12.28 14.47 -1.63
C SER A 446 -11.21 14.65 -2.70
N LEU A 447 -11.53 15.37 -3.78
CA LEU A 447 -10.56 15.68 -4.84
C LEU A 447 -9.43 16.56 -4.32
N THR A 448 -9.72 17.50 -3.42
CA THR A 448 -8.71 18.34 -2.76
C THR A 448 -7.79 17.49 -1.90
N LEU A 449 -8.32 16.57 -1.09
CA LEU A 449 -7.51 15.64 -0.31
C LEU A 449 -6.63 14.76 -1.21
N TRP A 450 -7.20 14.18 -2.27
CA TRP A 450 -6.45 13.36 -3.23
C TRP A 450 -5.30 14.14 -3.88
N ARG A 451 -5.54 15.40 -4.24
CA ARG A 451 -4.48 16.30 -4.71
C ARG A 451 -3.37 16.47 -3.67
N GLU A 452 -3.72 16.74 -2.41
CA GLU A 452 -2.74 16.92 -1.33
C GLU A 452 -1.96 15.64 -0.99
N ILE A 453 -2.55 14.45 -1.19
CA ILE A 453 -1.86 13.16 -1.03
C ILE A 453 -0.84 12.95 -2.15
N LEU A 454 -1.24 13.17 -3.40
CA LEU A 454 -0.38 12.95 -4.57
C LEU A 454 0.72 14.02 -4.67
N HIS A 455 0.38 15.26 -4.32
CA HIS A 455 1.26 16.42 -4.39
C HIS A 455 0.83 17.46 -3.36
N GLY A 456 1.39 17.38 -2.15
CA GLY A 456 1.15 18.27 -1.01
C GLY A 456 1.76 19.67 -1.14
N GLY A 457 1.85 20.19 -2.37
CA GLY A 457 2.19 21.58 -2.67
C GLY A 457 0.95 22.32 -3.13
N CYS A 458 0.59 23.41 -2.43
CA CYS A 458 -0.46 24.34 -2.85
C CYS A 458 -0.13 24.91 -4.24
N PHE A 459 -0.96 24.60 -5.22
CA PHE A 459 -1.07 25.42 -6.42
C PHE A 459 -1.96 26.61 -6.08
N VAL A 460 -1.36 27.78 -5.90
CA VAL A 460 -2.11 29.02 -5.70
C VAL A 460 -2.48 29.53 -7.09
N HIS A 461 -3.78 29.67 -7.36
CA HIS A 461 -4.26 30.39 -8.53
C HIS A 461 -3.64 31.79 -8.52
N PRO A 462 -3.16 32.35 -9.65
CA PRO A 462 -2.38 33.59 -9.70
C PRO A 462 -3.08 34.85 -9.14
N GLU A 463 -4.33 34.76 -8.69
CA GLU A 463 -5.14 35.87 -8.18
C GLU A 463 -5.36 35.84 -6.64
N ILE A 464 -4.87 34.82 -5.91
CA ILE A 464 -5.08 34.72 -4.45
C ILE A 464 -3.77 34.95 -3.69
N ALA A 465 -3.83 35.84 -2.70
CA ALA A 465 -2.72 36.50 -2.05
C ALA A 465 -1.60 35.58 -1.50
N VAL A 466 -0.37 35.98 -1.79
CA VAL A 466 0.92 35.29 -1.55
C VAL A 466 1.33 35.20 -0.06
N HIS A 467 0.52 35.70 0.89
CA HIS A 467 0.98 35.87 2.27
C HIS A 467 0.78 34.67 3.22
N GLU A 468 0.05 33.64 2.82
CA GLU A 468 -0.27 32.48 3.69
C GLU A 468 0.47 31.18 3.31
N ILE A 469 1.55 31.28 2.52
CA ILE A 469 2.31 30.15 1.95
C ILE A 469 3.48 29.70 2.86
N LYS A 470 3.59 30.22 4.09
CA LYS A 470 4.82 30.11 4.89
C LYS A 470 5.02 28.79 5.68
N LYS A 471 4.13 27.79 5.57
CA LYS A 471 4.19 26.53 6.37
C LYS A 471 3.85 25.24 5.60
N SER A 472 3.84 25.23 4.28
CA SER A 472 3.47 24.02 3.52
C SER A 472 4.68 23.11 3.32
N GLY A 473 4.92 22.22 4.29
CA GLY A 473 5.90 21.14 4.18
C GLY A 473 5.78 20.42 2.84
N LEU A 474 6.94 20.25 2.22
CA LEU A 474 7.11 19.76 0.88
C LEU A 474 6.82 18.24 0.88
N LEU A 475 5.60 17.91 0.47
CA LEU A 475 5.05 16.57 0.59
C LEU A 475 4.66 16.06 -0.78
N ASP A 476 5.12 14.87 -1.13
CA ASP A 476 4.76 14.23 -2.38
C ASP A 476 4.63 12.71 -2.17
N MET A 477 4.07 12.05 -3.18
CA MET A 477 3.82 10.61 -3.14
C MET A 477 5.10 9.78 -2.90
N PHE A 478 6.28 10.26 -3.31
CA PHE A 478 7.54 9.54 -3.11
C PHE A 478 7.98 9.58 -1.64
N HIS A 479 7.79 10.72 -0.97
CA HIS A 479 8.00 10.79 0.48
C HIS A 479 7.05 9.84 1.22
N LEU A 480 5.76 9.83 0.87
CA LEU A 480 4.79 8.89 1.47
C LEU A 480 5.21 7.43 1.24
N TRP A 481 5.75 7.12 0.05
CA TRP A 481 6.31 5.80 -0.26
C TRP A 481 7.51 5.43 0.59
N SER A 482 8.44 6.36 0.79
CA SER A 482 9.58 6.14 1.68
C SER A 482 9.12 5.83 3.11
N LEU A 483 8.12 6.55 3.63
CA LEU A 483 7.59 6.29 4.97
C LEU A 483 6.90 4.93 5.09
N ALA A 484 6.12 4.54 4.08
CA ALA A 484 5.46 3.24 4.05
C ALA A 484 6.47 2.09 4.00
N GLU A 485 7.52 2.21 3.19
CA GLU A 485 8.59 1.20 3.16
C GLU A 485 9.29 1.10 4.51
N GLN A 486 9.59 2.24 5.15
CA GLN A 486 10.20 2.26 6.48
C GLN A 486 9.30 1.65 7.56
N ASP A 487 7.98 1.79 7.46
CA ASP A 487 7.04 1.14 8.37
C ASP A 487 6.97 -0.38 8.07
N LEU A 488 6.89 -0.77 6.79
CA LEU A 488 6.82 -2.18 6.37
C LEU A 488 8.06 -2.97 6.79
N LEU A 489 9.24 -2.39 6.59
CA LEU A 489 10.54 -3.00 6.88
C LEU A 489 11.05 -2.67 8.30
N SER A 490 10.18 -2.18 9.19
CA SER A 490 10.57 -1.86 10.57
C SER A 490 10.88 -3.12 11.37
N GLU A 491 12.08 -3.19 11.95
CA GLU A 491 12.46 -4.26 12.89
C GLU A 491 11.67 -4.21 14.21
N ASN A 492 11.17 -3.02 14.57
CA ASN A 492 10.52 -2.77 15.85
C ASN A 492 8.99 -3.02 15.82
N VAL A 493 8.40 -3.06 14.62
CA VAL A 493 6.95 -3.16 14.45
C VAL A 493 6.64 -4.39 13.59
N PRO A 494 6.51 -5.59 14.19
CA PRO A 494 6.23 -6.81 13.44
C PRO A 494 4.78 -6.83 12.93
N TYR A 495 4.55 -7.55 11.83
CA TYR A 495 3.20 -7.83 11.34
C TYR A 495 2.56 -9.03 12.07
N ARG A 496 1.24 -9.13 11.98
CA ARG A 496 0.45 -10.29 12.42
C ARG A 496 -0.35 -10.82 11.24
N LEU A 497 -0.25 -12.11 10.97
CA LEU A 497 -1.09 -12.75 9.95
C LEU A 497 -2.48 -12.98 10.53
N ARG A 498 -3.51 -12.35 9.95
CA ARG A 498 -4.87 -12.40 10.46
C ARG A 498 -5.88 -12.41 9.32
N ASP A 499 -6.96 -13.17 9.47
CA ASP A 499 -8.13 -13.03 8.61
C ASP A 499 -8.83 -11.70 8.93
N THR A 500 -8.97 -10.87 7.91
CA THR A 500 -9.55 -9.53 7.99
C THR A 500 -11.02 -9.49 7.58
N GLY A 501 -11.59 -10.63 7.17
CA GLY A 501 -12.89 -10.70 6.48
C GLY A 501 -12.76 -10.49 4.96
N GLN A 502 -11.66 -9.90 4.50
CA GLN A 502 -11.25 -9.81 3.09
C GLN A 502 -10.22 -10.88 2.70
N GLY A 503 -10.03 -11.89 3.57
CA GLY A 503 -8.99 -12.90 3.46
C GLY A 503 -7.84 -12.70 4.43
N LEU A 504 -6.86 -13.60 4.32
CA LEU A 504 -5.69 -13.66 5.18
C LEU A 504 -4.69 -12.57 4.79
N ASN A 505 -4.47 -11.61 5.68
CA ASN A 505 -3.61 -10.46 5.43
C ASN A 505 -2.52 -10.32 6.50
N ARG A 506 -1.36 -9.79 6.07
CA ARG A 506 -0.29 -9.35 6.97
C ARG A 506 -0.63 -7.98 7.53
N VAL A 507 -1.22 -7.96 8.72
CA VAL A 507 -1.65 -6.74 9.40
C VAL A 507 -0.50 -6.12 10.17
N GLN A 508 -0.10 -4.89 9.86
CA GLN A 508 1.02 -4.20 10.48
C GLN A 508 0.71 -2.72 10.70
N ALA A 509 0.97 -2.22 11.91
CA ALA A 509 0.84 -0.81 12.20
C ALA A 509 1.86 0.01 11.40
N ALA A 510 1.43 1.16 10.86
CA ALA A 510 2.29 2.05 10.07
C ALA A 510 2.29 3.47 10.68
N PRO A 511 2.99 3.70 11.80
CA PRO A 511 2.92 4.94 12.57
C PRO A 511 3.54 6.14 11.84
N LYS A 512 4.54 5.96 10.97
CA LYS A 512 5.11 7.08 10.20
C LYS A 512 4.16 7.52 9.11
N THR A 513 3.64 6.56 8.35
CA THR A 513 2.67 6.77 7.27
C THR A 513 1.36 7.34 7.80
N SER A 514 0.84 6.79 8.89
CA SER A 514 -0.38 7.27 9.54
C SER A 514 -0.26 8.71 10.03
N ARG A 515 0.81 9.05 10.77
CA ARG A 515 1.04 10.45 11.21
C ARG A 515 1.11 11.41 10.03
N MET A 516 1.76 11.01 8.94
CA MET A 516 1.83 11.82 7.74
C MET A 516 0.46 12.04 7.11
N MET A 517 -0.34 10.98 6.99
CA MET A 517 -1.69 11.07 6.43
C MET A 517 -2.60 11.98 7.26
N HIS A 518 -2.51 11.95 8.59
CA HIS A 518 -3.23 12.89 9.46
C HIS A 518 -2.78 14.35 9.23
N ALA A 519 -1.48 14.59 9.02
CA ALA A 519 -0.98 15.92 8.67
C ALA A 519 -1.52 16.40 7.31
N ILE A 520 -1.60 15.52 6.31
CA ILE A 520 -2.19 15.82 5.00
C ILE A 520 -3.69 16.14 5.13
N LEU A 521 -4.44 15.32 5.88
CA LEU A 521 -5.86 15.52 6.12
C LEU A 521 -6.13 16.88 6.80
N ASN A 522 -5.38 17.20 7.84
CA ASN A 522 -5.50 18.49 8.54
C ASN A 522 -5.27 19.68 7.61
N ARG A 523 -4.34 19.57 6.65
CA ARG A 523 -4.13 20.62 5.62
C ARG A 523 -5.30 20.71 4.66
N ALA A 524 -5.81 19.58 4.17
CA ALA A 524 -6.97 19.55 3.28
C ALA A 524 -8.22 20.16 3.95
N GLN A 525 -8.47 19.82 5.23
CA GLN A 525 -9.57 20.38 6.01
C GLN A 525 -9.46 21.91 6.16
N ARG A 526 -8.26 22.43 6.45
CA ARG A 526 -8.03 23.88 6.51
C ARG A 526 -8.24 24.56 5.16
N SER A 527 -7.87 23.91 4.06
CA SER A 527 -8.03 24.48 2.71
C SER A 527 -9.49 24.57 2.26
N VAL A 528 -10.36 23.68 2.72
CA VAL A 528 -11.77 23.60 2.26
C VAL A 528 -12.73 24.29 3.24
N GLY A 529 -12.33 24.46 4.50
CA GLY A 529 -13.09 25.17 5.54
C GLY A 529 -14.17 24.33 6.22
N SER A 530 -14.98 23.58 5.46
CA SER A 530 -15.99 22.65 5.99
C SER A 530 -15.68 21.21 5.59
N TRP A 531 -15.93 20.24 6.48
CA TRP A 531 -15.68 18.82 6.24
C TRP A 531 -16.95 17.96 6.37
N VAL A 532 -17.28 17.21 5.32
CA VAL A 532 -18.44 16.31 5.26
C VAL A 532 -18.00 14.85 5.33
N GLY A 533 -18.60 14.04 6.21
CA GLY A 533 -18.28 12.62 6.37
C GLY A 533 -17.13 12.36 7.34
N SER A 534 -16.70 11.10 7.45
CA SER A 534 -15.73 10.68 8.45
C SER A 534 -14.30 11.13 8.12
N SER A 535 -13.54 11.44 9.18
CA SER A 535 -12.11 11.75 9.13
C SER A 535 -11.23 10.55 9.49
N VAL A 536 -11.84 9.38 9.71
CA VAL A 536 -11.13 8.15 10.05
C VAL A 536 -10.24 7.71 8.89
N ILE A 537 -8.96 7.48 9.21
CA ILE A 537 -7.94 6.90 8.34
C ILE A 537 -7.66 5.50 8.84
N HIS A 538 -7.90 4.50 7.99
CA HIS A 538 -7.60 3.11 8.29
C HIS A 538 -6.13 2.82 7.95
N MET A 539 -5.39 2.21 8.88
CA MET A 539 -3.99 1.86 8.68
C MET A 539 -3.55 0.81 9.70
N GLY A 540 -3.10 -0.35 9.22
CA GLY A 540 -2.71 -1.44 10.10
C GLY A 540 -3.89 -2.15 10.77
N ASP A 541 -5.06 -2.18 10.11
CA ASP A 541 -6.29 -2.75 10.62
C ASP A 541 -6.96 -3.71 9.61
N HIS A 542 -8.22 -4.08 9.82
CA HIS A 542 -8.93 -5.01 8.92
C HIS A 542 -9.36 -4.38 7.60
N ASN A 543 -9.44 -3.05 7.50
CA ASN A 543 -9.83 -2.33 6.29
C ASN A 543 -8.61 -2.00 5.42
N VAL A 544 -7.50 -1.58 6.06
CA VAL A 544 -6.22 -1.31 5.41
C VAL A 544 -5.12 -2.05 6.21
N PRO A 545 -4.81 -3.30 5.84
CA PRO A 545 -3.94 -4.17 6.63
C PRO A 545 -2.52 -3.64 6.88
N ASN A 546 -1.94 -2.93 5.93
CA ASN A 546 -0.58 -2.45 6.04
C ASN A 546 -0.34 -1.26 5.08
N ALA A 547 0.84 -0.64 5.19
CA ALA A 547 1.19 0.53 4.40
C ALA A 547 1.31 0.24 2.89
N LEU A 548 1.54 -1.02 2.49
CA LEU A 548 1.57 -1.42 1.08
C LEU A 548 0.18 -1.27 0.45
N MET A 549 -0.84 -1.83 1.10
CA MET A 549 -2.24 -1.74 0.64
C MET A 549 -2.70 -0.28 0.59
N PHE A 550 -2.29 0.52 1.58
CA PHE A 550 -2.56 1.95 1.58
C PHE A 550 -1.98 2.64 0.34
N ILE A 551 -0.69 2.47 0.06
CA ILE A 551 -0.04 3.13 -1.07
C ILE A 551 -0.60 2.66 -2.40
N ASP A 552 -0.81 1.36 -2.57
CA ASP A 552 -1.37 0.82 -3.79
C ASP A 552 -2.73 1.46 -4.08
N LYS A 553 -3.58 1.57 -3.05
CA LYS A 553 -4.88 2.24 -3.12
C LYS A 553 -4.76 3.68 -3.63
N TYR A 554 -3.96 4.54 -2.99
CA TYR A 554 -3.86 5.96 -3.40
C TYR A 554 -3.11 6.17 -4.73
N SER A 555 -2.25 5.23 -5.13
CA SER A 555 -1.60 5.27 -6.46
C SER A 555 -2.59 5.12 -7.62
N GLN A 556 -3.80 4.61 -7.36
CA GLN A 556 -4.82 4.40 -8.39
C GLN A 556 -5.63 5.66 -8.73
N ILE A 557 -5.55 6.73 -7.92
CA ILE A 557 -6.37 7.95 -8.13
C ILE A 557 -6.21 8.47 -9.56
N TYR A 558 -4.97 8.62 -10.03
CA TYR A 558 -4.72 9.18 -11.35
C TYR A 558 -5.26 8.26 -12.45
N ARG A 559 -5.24 6.94 -12.25
CA ARG A 559 -5.77 5.96 -13.21
C ARG A 559 -7.27 6.05 -13.36
N ILE A 560 -7.99 6.44 -12.30
CA ILE A 560 -9.43 6.68 -12.34
C ILE A 560 -9.72 8.00 -13.04
N LEU A 561 -9.04 9.08 -12.65
CA LEU A 561 -9.38 10.44 -13.11
C LEU A 561 -8.85 10.78 -14.50
N LEU A 562 -7.69 10.25 -14.89
CA LEU A 562 -7.03 10.59 -16.16
C LEU A 562 -7.90 10.18 -17.37
N PRO A 563 -8.46 8.96 -17.46
CA PRO A 563 -9.35 8.60 -18.56
C PRO A 563 -10.57 9.52 -18.68
N ILE A 564 -11.17 9.91 -17.54
CA ILE A 564 -12.32 10.84 -17.53
C ILE A 564 -11.89 12.21 -18.09
N CYS A 565 -10.74 12.72 -17.64
CA CYS A 565 -10.20 14.00 -18.11
C CYS A 565 -9.89 13.97 -19.61
N THR A 566 -9.28 12.88 -20.09
CA THR A 566 -8.95 12.66 -21.50
C THR A 566 -10.23 12.65 -22.34
N THR A 567 -11.23 11.84 -21.95
CA THR A 567 -12.53 11.78 -22.64
C THR A 567 -13.16 13.17 -22.75
N ILE A 568 -13.28 13.90 -21.64
CA ILE A 568 -13.88 15.24 -21.64
C ILE A 568 -13.11 16.21 -22.55
N SER A 569 -11.79 16.16 -22.53
CA SER A 569 -10.93 17.04 -23.33
C SER A 569 -11.01 16.77 -24.83
N GLN A 570 -11.27 15.53 -25.24
CA GLN A 570 -11.32 15.12 -26.63
C GLN A 570 -12.70 15.29 -27.26
N ILE A 571 -13.77 15.30 -26.47
CA ILE A 571 -15.15 15.49 -26.96
C ILE A 571 -15.30 16.68 -27.94
N PRO A 572 -14.79 17.90 -27.65
CA PRO A 572 -14.88 19.02 -28.58
C PRO A 572 -14.19 18.75 -29.92
N THR A 573 -13.02 18.12 -29.88
CA THR A 573 -12.26 17.74 -31.08
C THR A 573 -13.03 16.71 -31.90
N LEU A 574 -13.59 15.68 -31.27
CA LEU A 574 -14.41 14.65 -31.94
C LEU A 574 -15.63 15.24 -32.65
N VAL A 575 -16.34 16.15 -31.98
CA VAL A 575 -17.52 16.85 -32.53
C VAL A 575 -17.12 17.74 -33.71
N SER A 576 -15.94 18.38 -33.66
CA SER A 576 -15.45 19.24 -34.75
C SER A 576 -15.00 18.46 -35.99
N GLN A 577 -14.50 17.24 -35.80
CA GLN A 577 -13.93 16.42 -36.88
C GLN A 577 -14.97 15.54 -37.59
N ASN A 578 -16.07 15.19 -36.91
CA ASN A 578 -17.05 14.26 -37.47
C ASN A 578 -18.49 14.73 -37.26
N ALA A 579 -19.13 15.12 -38.37
CA ALA A 579 -20.52 15.60 -38.38
C ALA A 579 -21.53 14.54 -37.92
N ALA A 580 -21.31 13.25 -38.18
CA ALA A 580 -22.22 12.19 -37.74
C ALA A 580 -22.19 12.02 -36.21
N ILE A 581 -21.01 12.11 -35.60
CA ILE A 581 -20.84 12.06 -34.13
C ILE A 581 -21.48 13.29 -33.50
N ARG A 582 -21.37 14.46 -34.12
CA ARG A 582 -22.04 15.68 -33.67
C ARG A 582 -23.57 15.50 -33.60
N THR A 583 -24.18 15.04 -34.69
CA THR A 583 -25.64 14.80 -34.73
C THR A 583 -26.06 13.76 -33.70
N PHE A 584 -25.28 12.70 -33.52
CA PHE A 584 -25.52 11.71 -32.47
C PHE A 584 -25.50 12.32 -31.07
N ILE A 585 -24.50 13.16 -30.75
CA ILE A 585 -24.38 13.80 -29.44
C ILE A 585 -25.53 14.81 -29.21
N GLU A 586 -25.87 15.61 -30.21
CA GLU A 586 -26.96 16.57 -30.14
C GLU A 586 -28.33 15.86 -29.95
N ASN A 587 -28.56 14.71 -30.60
CA ASN A 587 -29.81 13.95 -30.45
C ASN A 587 -29.92 13.24 -29.09
N GLU A 588 -28.86 12.59 -28.63
CA GLU A 588 -28.89 11.77 -27.41
C GLU A 588 -28.72 12.59 -26.13
N TYR A 589 -27.87 13.62 -26.17
CA TYR A 589 -27.46 14.40 -24.99
C TYR A 589 -27.84 15.88 -25.08
N GLY A 590 -28.45 16.31 -26.18
CA GLY A 590 -28.89 17.69 -26.42
C GLY A 590 -27.77 18.64 -26.83
N SER A 591 -26.59 18.51 -26.26
CA SER A 591 -25.42 19.34 -26.59
C SER A 591 -24.12 18.70 -26.13
N THR A 592 -22.98 19.21 -26.64
CA THR A 592 -21.64 18.84 -26.17
C THR A 592 -21.49 19.07 -24.66
N ASP A 593 -21.96 20.21 -24.15
CA ASP A 593 -21.95 20.51 -22.71
C ASP A 593 -22.90 19.59 -21.93
N GLY A 594 -24.02 19.19 -22.52
CA GLY A 594 -24.96 18.22 -21.93
C GLY A 594 -24.31 16.86 -21.70
N LEU A 595 -23.56 16.36 -22.68
CA LEU A 595 -22.78 15.12 -22.56
C LEU A 595 -21.70 15.24 -21.48
N ILE A 596 -20.94 16.34 -21.46
CA ILE A 596 -19.89 16.58 -20.46
C ILE A 596 -20.50 16.60 -19.05
N LYS A 597 -21.61 17.31 -18.85
CA LYS A 597 -22.34 17.35 -17.58
C LYS A 597 -22.89 15.99 -17.18
N GLU A 598 -23.35 15.17 -18.13
CA GLU A 598 -23.88 13.84 -17.84
C GLU A 598 -22.77 12.91 -17.32
N ILE A 599 -21.61 12.89 -17.98
CA ILE A 599 -20.44 12.11 -17.54
C ILE A 599 -19.97 12.59 -16.16
N LEU A 600 -19.74 13.89 -16.00
CA LEU A 600 -19.27 14.48 -14.74
C LEU A 600 -20.27 14.31 -13.61
N GLY A 601 -21.56 14.55 -13.88
CA GLY A 601 -22.63 14.44 -12.89
C GLY A 601 -22.85 13.01 -12.44
N ASP A 602 -22.72 12.01 -13.33
CA ASP A 602 -22.73 10.61 -12.94
C ASP A 602 -21.52 10.25 -12.06
N PHE A 603 -20.31 10.65 -12.43
CA PHE A 603 -19.11 10.42 -11.63
C PHE A 603 -19.16 11.13 -10.26
N PHE A 604 -19.54 12.40 -10.21
CA PHE A 604 -19.62 13.17 -8.95
C PHE A 604 -20.72 12.68 -8.02
N ARG A 605 -21.77 12.03 -8.53
CA ARG A 605 -22.76 11.33 -7.70
C ARG A 605 -22.24 9.98 -7.25
N HIS A 606 -21.93 9.10 -8.21
CA HIS A 606 -21.77 7.67 -7.96
C HIS A 606 -20.33 7.21 -7.75
N GLY A 607 -19.34 8.06 -8.06
CA GLY A 607 -17.96 7.88 -7.62
C GLY A 607 -17.72 8.27 -6.16
N PHE A 608 -18.72 8.90 -5.51
CA PHE A 608 -18.62 9.42 -4.15
C PHE A 608 -19.89 9.15 -3.32
N ASP A 609 -20.55 8.01 -3.53
CA ASP A 609 -21.83 7.66 -2.88
C ASP A 609 -21.72 6.60 -1.77
N GLY A 610 -20.50 6.19 -1.40
CA GLY A 610 -20.23 5.18 -0.38
C GLY A 610 -20.47 3.73 -0.84
N SER A 611 -20.75 3.52 -2.14
CA SER A 611 -20.81 2.19 -2.76
C SER A 611 -19.44 1.49 -2.75
N GLY A 612 -19.43 0.17 -2.96
CA GLY A 612 -18.22 -0.66 -3.02
C GLY A 612 -17.67 -1.15 -1.67
N ALA A 613 -18.19 -0.67 -0.53
CA ALA A 613 -17.82 -1.20 0.80
C ALA A 613 -18.49 -2.55 1.07
N ASP A 614 -17.88 -3.40 1.90
CA ASP A 614 -18.42 -4.74 2.19
C ASP A 614 -19.69 -4.67 3.07
N ASN A 615 -19.73 -3.76 4.04
CA ASN A 615 -20.82 -3.65 5.01
C ASN A 615 -21.45 -2.25 5.05
N PHE A 616 -22.67 -2.16 5.61
CA PHE A 616 -23.41 -0.90 5.75
C PHE A 616 -22.81 0.01 6.84
N PHE A 617 -22.14 -0.56 7.85
CA PHE A 617 -21.46 0.18 8.92
C PHE A 617 -20.18 0.87 8.43
N ASP A 618 -19.50 0.29 7.44
CA ASP A 618 -18.33 0.87 6.78
C ASP A 618 -18.72 1.71 5.55
N ALA A 619 -19.97 2.17 5.47
CA ALA A 619 -20.48 3.00 4.37
C ALA A 619 -19.46 4.12 4.07
N GLY A 620 -18.89 4.09 2.86
CA GLY A 620 -17.59 4.65 2.43
C GLY A 620 -17.38 6.16 2.61
N SER A 621 -17.60 6.64 3.83
CA SER A 621 -17.48 8.03 4.28
C SER A 621 -16.14 8.30 4.94
N CYS A 622 -15.43 7.25 5.39
CA CYS A 622 -14.05 7.33 5.84
C CYS A 622 -13.14 7.73 4.68
N ILE A 623 -11.92 8.16 5.01
CA ILE A 623 -10.98 8.70 4.02
C ILE A 623 -10.68 7.67 2.92
N ASP A 624 -10.44 6.44 3.33
CA ASP A 624 -10.17 5.32 2.42
C ASP A 624 -11.43 4.88 1.67
N GLY A 625 -12.61 4.99 2.29
CA GLY A 625 -13.90 4.61 1.70
C GLY A 625 -14.29 5.46 0.49
N ARG A 626 -13.84 6.73 0.44
CA ARG A 626 -14.07 7.62 -0.71
C ARG A 626 -13.54 7.05 -2.01
N LEU A 627 -12.35 6.45 -1.98
CA LEU A 627 -11.73 5.88 -3.17
C LEU A 627 -12.38 4.56 -3.57
N THR A 628 -12.90 3.79 -2.60
CA THR A 628 -13.63 2.55 -2.86
C THR A 628 -14.86 2.80 -3.74
N SER A 629 -15.60 3.89 -3.52
CA SER A 629 -16.75 4.25 -4.38
C SER A 629 -16.33 4.64 -5.80
N ALA A 630 -15.21 5.36 -5.95
CA ALA A 630 -14.68 5.71 -7.26
C ALA A 630 -14.23 4.47 -8.05
N TRP A 631 -13.63 3.49 -7.37
CA TRP A 631 -13.28 2.19 -7.96
C TRP A 631 -14.53 1.42 -8.39
N ASN A 632 -15.56 1.39 -7.54
CA ASN A 632 -16.84 0.77 -7.88
C ASN A 632 -17.52 1.48 -9.07
N TRP A 633 -17.36 2.79 -9.22
CA TRP A 633 -17.84 3.49 -10.41
C TRP A 633 -17.14 2.98 -11.68
N CYS A 634 -15.80 2.82 -11.64
CA CYS A 634 -15.02 2.29 -12.76
C CYS A 634 -15.51 0.89 -13.20
N SER A 635 -15.82 -0.01 -12.26
CA SER A 635 -16.32 -1.36 -12.59
C SER A 635 -17.73 -1.37 -13.19
N THR A 636 -18.46 -0.25 -13.12
CA THR A 636 -19.80 -0.10 -13.71
C THR A 636 -19.82 0.74 -14.98
N LEU A 637 -18.68 1.28 -15.42
CA LEU A 637 -18.60 2.22 -16.54
C LEU A 637 -19.19 1.63 -17.83
N GLU A 638 -18.92 0.35 -18.12
CA GLU A 638 -19.44 -0.37 -19.29
C GLU A 638 -20.98 -0.39 -19.38
N LYS A 639 -21.67 -0.23 -18.25
CA LYS A 639 -23.13 -0.23 -18.14
C LYS A 639 -23.72 1.18 -18.29
N LYS A 640 -22.87 2.22 -18.34
CA LYS A 640 -23.30 3.61 -18.45
C LYS A 640 -23.62 3.95 -19.90
N ARG A 641 -24.69 4.72 -20.13
CA ARG A 641 -25.12 5.05 -21.50
C ARG A 641 -24.05 5.79 -22.30
N PHE A 642 -23.18 6.57 -21.66
CA PHE A 642 -22.08 7.30 -22.31
C PHE A 642 -20.80 6.48 -22.51
N PHE A 643 -20.80 5.17 -22.24
CA PHE A 643 -19.61 4.31 -22.39
C PHE A 643 -19.02 4.33 -23.81
N HIS A 644 -19.87 4.36 -24.84
CA HIS A 644 -19.40 4.44 -26.23
C HIS A 644 -18.58 5.71 -26.51
N VAL A 645 -18.83 6.81 -25.80
CA VAL A 645 -18.04 8.04 -25.93
C VAL A 645 -16.61 7.83 -25.44
N PHE A 646 -16.44 7.10 -24.32
CA PHE A 646 -15.11 6.74 -23.82
C PHE A 646 -14.34 5.95 -24.89
N LEU A 647 -14.98 4.96 -25.52
CA LEU A 647 -14.36 4.18 -26.60
C LEU A 647 -13.96 5.06 -27.80
N LEU A 648 -14.81 6.00 -28.20
CA LEU A 648 -14.53 6.93 -29.29
C LEU A 648 -13.36 7.89 -28.99
N THR A 649 -13.10 8.17 -27.71
CA THR A 649 -11.94 8.96 -27.24
C THR A 649 -10.69 8.10 -26.97
N GLY A 650 -10.67 6.85 -27.44
CA GLY A 650 -9.50 5.96 -27.31
C GLY A 650 -9.35 5.31 -25.93
N PHE A 651 -10.42 5.22 -25.14
CA PHE A 651 -10.40 4.48 -23.87
C PHE A 651 -10.27 2.98 -24.13
N VAL A 652 -9.22 2.37 -23.59
CA VAL A 652 -8.98 0.91 -23.63
C VAL A 652 -9.30 0.26 -22.28
N GLY A 653 -9.15 1.00 -21.19
CA GLY A 653 -9.42 0.52 -19.83
C GLY A 653 -8.76 1.40 -18.77
N PHE A 654 -9.08 1.13 -17.50
CA PHE A 654 -8.42 1.77 -16.34
C PHE A 654 -7.05 1.13 -16.01
N ASP A 655 -6.64 0.15 -16.82
CA ASP A 655 -5.49 -0.70 -16.55
C ASP A 655 -4.12 -0.15 -16.98
N GLY A 656 -4.04 1.09 -17.46
CA GLY A 656 -2.74 1.70 -17.75
C GLY A 656 -2.11 1.33 -19.08
N GLN A 657 -2.87 0.71 -19.98
CA GLN A 657 -2.46 0.51 -21.37
C GLN A 657 -3.03 1.67 -22.18
N TRP A 658 -2.28 2.77 -22.27
CA TRP A 658 -2.62 3.96 -23.04
C TRP A 658 -1.46 4.44 -23.90
#